data_AF-A0A8S9JAZ2-F1
#
_entry.id   AF-A0A8S9JAZ2-F1
#
_cell.length_a   1.000
_cell.length_b   1.000
_cell.length_c   1.000
_cell.angle_alpha   90.00
_cell.angle_beta   90.00
_cell.angle_gamma   90.00
#
_symmetry.space_group_name_H-M   'P 1'
#
loop_
_entity.id
_entity.type
_entity.pdbx_description
1 polymer ?
#
loop_
_entity_poly.entity_id
_entity_poly.type
_entity_poly.pdbx_seq_one_letter_code
_entity_poly.pdbx_strand_id
1 'polypeptide(L)'
;MLKLPPRFLSVYSTLIHILASLLCSSSDVRGDFPATRFDLGTLSLSTLKLLGDAHLNNGTIKLTRELPVPTSTAGKALYGKPIRFRHPETQSPASFSTYFSFTVTNLNPSSIGGGLAFVISPDGESIGSAGGFLGLTGESGSGSGGFVAVEFDTLMDVEFKDVNGNHVGLDLNAVVSAAVADLGNVDIDLKSGNSVNSWITYDGSGRVLTIYVSYSNVKPISPVLSVPLNLDRYVSDSMFVGFSGSTQGSTEIHSIDWWSFASSFDSSESSPPPLSGEPPSSPPSSPSLSSPTSRIKPADPSSPCRNKLCKKSPAAVAGVVTAGAFFLALFAGAMFWLYSKKIKYTRKSESFSSEIMKSPREFTYKELKLATDSFSTTRVIGNGAFGTVYKGILPGSGEIIAIKRCSHVSQGNTEFLSELSLIGTLRHRNLLRLQGYCREKGEILLIYDLMPNGSLDKALHESPTTLPWPHRRKILLGVASALAYLHQECENQIIHRDVKTSNVMLDASFNPKLGDFGLARQTEHDKSPDATAAAGTMGYLAPEYLLTGRATEKTDVFSYGAVVLEVTTGRRPITRTEPNPVRIHVVDDWIFSKTRGMGAGRKLKRLRINQRWADKQYKKSHQGNEWKKPFAGSSHAKGIVLEKIGIEAKQPNSAIRKCARVQLIKNGKKIAAFVPNDGCLNYIEENDEVLIAGFGRKGHAVGDIPGVRFKVVKVSGVSLLALFKEKKEKPRS
;
A
#
# COMPACT_ATOMS: atom_id res chain seq x y z
N MET A 1 -62.99 7.64 -70.69
CA MET A 1 -62.85 6.44 -71.54
C MET A 1 -62.81 5.22 -70.64
N LEU A 2 -63.82 4.36 -70.79
CA LEU A 2 -63.86 2.90 -70.54
C LEU A 2 -63.54 2.36 -69.13
N LYS A 3 -64.63 2.14 -68.38
CA LYS A 3 -64.79 1.11 -67.34
C LYS A 3 -64.91 -0.28 -67.98
N LEU A 4 -64.28 -1.29 -67.38
CA LEU A 4 -64.46 -2.73 -67.61
C LEU A 4 -63.93 -3.50 -66.36
N PRO A 5 -64.34 -4.75 -66.06
CA PRO A 5 -65.50 -5.09 -65.22
C PRO A 5 -65.15 -5.92 -63.95
N PRO A 6 -66.09 -6.09 -63.00
CA PRO A 6 -65.83 -6.73 -61.70
C PRO A 6 -66.01 -8.24 -61.77
N ARG A 7 -65.00 -8.98 -62.26
CA ARG A 7 -64.97 -10.46 -62.15
C ARG A 7 -63.59 -11.08 -61.85
N PHE A 8 -62.60 -10.29 -61.42
CA PHE A 8 -61.26 -10.82 -61.08
C PHE A 8 -60.93 -10.89 -59.57
N LEU A 9 -61.81 -10.40 -58.69
CA LEU A 9 -61.58 -10.44 -57.23
C LEU A 9 -62.04 -11.74 -56.53
N SER A 10 -62.84 -12.59 -57.18
CA SER A 10 -63.40 -13.79 -56.54
C SER A 10 -62.47 -15.02 -56.56
N VAL A 11 -61.61 -15.14 -57.59
CA VAL A 11 -60.74 -16.32 -57.76
C VAL A 11 -59.47 -16.23 -56.89
N TYR A 12 -58.98 -15.02 -56.60
CA TYR A 12 -57.83 -14.85 -55.70
C TYR A 12 -58.18 -15.05 -54.22
N SER A 13 -59.42 -14.71 -53.81
CA SER A 13 -59.85 -14.89 -52.41
C SER A 13 -60.01 -16.38 -52.05
N THR A 14 -60.54 -17.19 -52.97
CA THR A 14 -60.68 -18.64 -52.76
C THR A 14 -59.35 -19.37 -52.82
N LEU A 15 -58.40 -18.96 -53.67
CA LEU A 15 -57.04 -19.53 -53.66
C LEU A 15 -56.28 -19.19 -52.36
N ILE A 16 -56.46 -17.99 -51.82
CA ILE A 16 -55.86 -17.56 -50.55
C ILE A 16 -56.48 -18.32 -49.36
N HIS A 17 -57.78 -18.61 -49.38
CA HIS A 17 -58.41 -19.40 -48.31
C HIS A 17 -58.09 -20.90 -48.38
N ILE A 18 -57.82 -21.46 -49.57
CA ILE A 18 -57.35 -22.84 -49.70
C ILE A 18 -55.87 -22.95 -49.30
N LEU A 19 -55.03 -21.96 -49.63
CA LEU A 19 -53.65 -21.90 -49.09
C LEU A 19 -53.63 -21.68 -47.57
N ALA A 20 -54.52 -20.85 -47.02
CA ALA A 20 -54.60 -20.59 -45.59
C ALA A 20 -55.17 -21.77 -44.79
N SER A 21 -56.04 -22.60 -45.38
CA SER A 21 -56.58 -23.80 -44.74
C SER A 21 -55.67 -25.03 -44.85
N LEU A 22 -54.81 -25.13 -45.88
CA LEU A 22 -53.72 -26.12 -45.90
C LEU A 22 -52.53 -25.75 -44.98
N LEU A 23 -52.40 -24.48 -44.58
CA LEU A 23 -51.44 -24.03 -43.57
C LEU A 23 -51.98 -24.10 -42.13
N CYS A 24 -53.27 -24.38 -41.95
CA CYS A 24 -53.93 -24.62 -40.67
C CYS A 24 -54.34 -26.10 -40.54
N SER A 25 -53.38 -27.01 -40.70
CA SER A 25 -53.39 -28.27 -39.96
C SER A 25 -52.41 -28.09 -38.81
N SER A 26 -52.87 -27.52 -37.70
CA SER A 26 -52.14 -27.58 -36.44
C SER A 26 -52.12 -29.04 -36.00
N SER A 27 -51.12 -29.76 -36.50
CA SER A 27 -50.51 -30.81 -35.69
C SER A 27 -50.21 -30.17 -34.34
N ASP A 28 -50.60 -30.86 -33.27
CA ASP A 28 -50.17 -30.61 -31.89
C ASP A 28 -48.64 -30.81 -31.85
N VAL A 29 -47.92 -29.87 -32.42
CA VAL A 29 -46.49 -29.71 -32.24
C VAL A 29 -46.42 -28.85 -30.99
N ARG A 30 -46.24 -29.51 -29.83
CA ARG A 30 -45.53 -28.87 -28.72
C ARG A 30 -44.28 -28.27 -29.36
N GLY A 31 -44.31 -26.95 -29.58
CA GLY A 31 -43.19 -26.22 -30.15
C GLY A 31 -42.07 -26.32 -29.14
N ASP A 32 -41.20 -27.32 -29.33
CA ASP A 32 -39.97 -27.47 -28.60
C ASP A 32 -39.11 -26.26 -28.98
N PHE A 33 -39.24 -25.16 -28.22
CA PHE A 33 -38.44 -23.97 -28.45
C PHE A 33 -37.01 -24.35 -28.09
N PRO A 34 -36.07 -24.38 -29.06
CA PRO A 34 -34.79 -25.02 -28.84
C PRO A 34 -34.04 -24.33 -27.72
N ALA A 35 -33.73 -25.10 -26.67
CA ALA A 35 -32.84 -24.68 -25.61
C ALA A 35 -31.51 -24.21 -26.24
N THR A 36 -31.04 -23.02 -25.87
CA THR A 36 -29.72 -22.57 -26.32
C THR A 36 -28.69 -23.16 -25.38
N ARG A 37 -27.78 -24.00 -25.90
CA ARG A 37 -26.69 -24.59 -25.15
C ARG A 37 -25.39 -24.48 -25.91
N PHE A 38 -24.34 -24.02 -25.26
CA PHE A 38 -22.98 -24.02 -25.81
C PHE A 38 -21.94 -24.08 -24.69
N ASP A 39 -20.72 -24.42 -25.08
CA ASP A 39 -19.53 -24.33 -24.25
C ASP A 39 -18.33 -23.82 -25.06
N LEU A 40 -17.26 -23.41 -24.38
CA LEU A 40 -16.08 -22.85 -25.03
C LEU A 40 -15.38 -23.86 -25.95
N GLY A 41 -15.57 -25.17 -25.73
CA GLY A 41 -15.06 -26.23 -26.60
C GLY A 41 -15.78 -26.30 -27.95
N THR A 42 -17.04 -25.89 -28.00
CA THR A 42 -17.88 -25.85 -29.22
C THR A 42 -17.92 -24.48 -29.88
N LEU A 43 -17.47 -23.43 -29.19
CA LEU A 43 -17.37 -22.08 -29.73
C LEU A 43 -16.17 -21.92 -30.68
N SER A 44 -16.40 -21.26 -31.81
CA SER A 44 -15.35 -20.83 -32.74
C SER A 44 -15.35 -19.31 -32.90
N LEU A 45 -14.33 -18.76 -33.57
CA LEU A 45 -14.27 -17.32 -33.90
C LEU A 45 -15.47 -16.84 -34.73
N SER A 46 -16.21 -17.73 -35.41
CA SER A 46 -17.42 -17.35 -36.15
C SER A 46 -18.67 -17.25 -35.26
N THR A 47 -18.65 -17.85 -34.07
CA THR A 47 -19.76 -17.86 -33.10
C THR A 47 -19.52 -16.94 -31.91
N LEU A 48 -18.36 -16.27 -31.84
CA LEU A 48 -18.02 -15.28 -30.83
C LEU A 48 -17.93 -13.89 -31.48
N LYS A 49 -18.51 -12.89 -30.81
CA LYS A 49 -18.26 -11.47 -31.11
C LYS A 49 -17.25 -10.95 -30.09
N LEU A 50 -16.07 -10.59 -30.58
CA LEU A 50 -15.00 -9.99 -29.78
C LEU A 50 -14.93 -8.51 -30.14
N LEU A 51 -15.20 -7.65 -29.17
CA LEU A 51 -15.25 -6.19 -29.33
C LEU A 51 -14.17 -5.53 -28.47
N GLY A 52 -13.64 -4.40 -28.96
CA GLY A 52 -12.60 -3.64 -28.28
C GLY A 52 -11.29 -4.41 -28.20
N ASP A 53 -10.71 -4.47 -27.00
CA ASP A 53 -9.45 -5.15 -26.77
C ASP A 53 -9.58 -6.67 -26.62
N ALA A 54 -10.81 -7.20 -26.59
CA ALA A 54 -11.09 -8.62 -26.42
C ALA A 54 -10.49 -9.44 -27.57
N HIS A 55 -9.80 -10.53 -27.24
CA HIS A 55 -9.18 -11.42 -28.21
C HIS A 55 -9.09 -12.85 -27.68
N LEU A 56 -9.01 -13.82 -28.59
CA LEU A 56 -8.79 -15.22 -28.23
C LEU A 56 -7.28 -15.51 -28.24
N ASN A 57 -6.77 -16.13 -27.19
CA ASN A 57 -5.37 -16.54 -27.07
C ASN A 57 -5.29 -17.97 -26.50
N ASN A 58 -4.80 -18.93 -27.30
CA ASN A 58 -4.65 -20.33 -26.92
C ASN A 58 -5.91 -20.98 -26.30
N GLY A 59 -7.10 -20.63 -26.81
CA GLY A 59 -8.39 -21.15 -26.31
C GLY A 59 -8.96 -20.39 -25.10
N THR A 60 -8.22 -19.45 -24.53
CA THR A 60 -8.69 -18.54 -23.47
C THR A 60 -9.16 -17.22 -24.09
N ILE A 61 -10.32 -16.70 -23.65
CA ILE A 61 -10.77 -15.36 -24.05
C ILE A 61 -10.12 -14.34 -23.12
N LYS A 62 -9.33 -13.42 -23.68
CA LYS A 62 -8.78 -12.27 -22.94
C LYS A 62 -9.69 -11.07 -23.20
N LEU A 63 -10.29 -10.50 -22.15
CA LEU A 63 -11.17 -9.34 -22.27
C LEU A 63 -10.38 -8.03 -22.33
N THR A 64 -9.29 -7.95 -21.57
CA THR A 64 -8.40 -6.80 -21.51
C THR A 64 -7.02 -7.15 -22.05
N ARG A 65 -6.27 -6.13 -22.48
CA ARG A 65 -4.89 -6.28 -22.94
C ARG A 65 -3.91 -5.80 -21.89
N GLU A 66 -2.71 -6.37 -21.96
CA GLU A 66 -1.55 -5.84 -21.26
C GLU A 66 -1.13 -4.52 -21.90
N LEU A 67 -1.73 -3.42 -21.46
CA LEU A 67 -1.30 -2.08 -21.81
C LEU A 67 -0.70 -1.38 -20.58
N PRO A 68 0.35 -0.57 -20.76
CA PRO A 68 0.85 0.27 -19.69
C PRO A 68 -0.21 1.33 -19.33
N VAL A 69 -0.41 1.55 -18.02
CA VAL A 69 -1.15 2.71 -17.48
C VAL A 69 -0.54 4.00 -18.07
N PRO A 70 -1.29 5.09 -18.33
CA PRO A 70 -2.71 5.31 -18.06
C PRO A 70 -3.66 4.74 -19.12
N THR A 71 -3.17 4.00 -20.11
CA THR A 71 -4.03 3.46 -21.17
C THR A 71 -4.95 2.40 -20.58
N SER A 72 -6.24 2.74 -20.47
CA SER A 72 -7.26 1.79 -20.04
C SER A 72 -7.65 0.91 -21.22
N THR A 73 -7.79 -0.38 -20.97
CA THR A 73 -8.35 -1.31 -21.96
C THR A 73 -9.78 -1.64 -21.57
N ALA A 74 -10.60 -1.88 -22.57
CA ALA A 74 -11.94 -2.39 -22.39
C ALA A 74 -12.26 -3.34 -23.54
N GLY A 75 -12.85 -4.47 -23.22
CA GLY A 75 -13.24 -5.44 -24.22
C GLY A 75 -14.45 -6.23 -23.78
N LYS A 76 -15.19 -6.70 -24.78
CA LYS A 76 -16.41 -7.47 -24.61
C LYS A 76 -16.36 -8.71 -25.48
N ALA A 77 -16.68 -9.86 -24.91
CA ALA A 77 -16.77 -11.12 -25.62
C ALA A 77 -18.20 -11.66 -25.48
N LEU A 78 -18.95 -11.68 -26.59
CA LEU A 78 -20.35 -12.07 -26.62
C LEU A 78 -20.55 -13.34 -27.45
N TYR A 79 -21.56 -14.12 -27.09
CA TYR A 79 -22.08 -15.14 -27.98
C TYR A 79 -22.69 -14.47 -29.22
N GLY A 80 -22.31 -14.93 -30.41
CA GLY A 80 -22.54 -14.18 -31.65
C GLY A 80 -24.00 -14.06 -32.09
N LYS A 81 -24.90 -14.89 -31.53
CA LYS A 81 -26.34 -14.84 -31.78
C LYS A 81 -27.08 -14.44 -30.51
N PRO A 82 -28.08 -13.54 -30.58
CA PRO A 82 -28.88 -13.20 -29.42
C PRO A 82 -29.70 -14.41 -28.94
N ILE A 83 -29.77 -14.58 -27.63
CA ILE A 83 -30.51 -15.63 -26.93
C ILE A 83 -31.87 -15.12 -26.55
N ARG A 84 -32.90 -15.95 -26.74
CA ARG A 84 -34.26 -15.61 -26.38
C ARG A 84 -34.47 -15.78 -24.87
N PHE A 85 -34.90 -14.73 -24.19
CA PHE A 85 -35.16 -14.73 -22.75
C PHE A 85 -36.64 -14.68 -22.39
N ARG A 86 -37.54 -14.46 -23.35
CA ARG A 86 -38.99 -14.50 -23.13
C ARG A 86 -39.66 -15.55 -24.00
N HIS A 87 -40.55 -16.31 -23.40
CA HIS A 87 -41.34 -17.29 -24.12
C HIS A 87 -42.28 -16.55 -25.09
N PRO A 88 -42.38 -16.96 -26.37
CA PRO A 88 -43.09 -16.18 -27.39
C PRO A 88 -44.58 -15.97 -27.09
N GLU A 89 -45.22 -16.98 -26.50
CA GLU A 89 -46.66 -16.97 -26.22
C GLU A 89 -46.99 -16.42 -24.82
N THR A 90 -46.41 -17.04 -23.78
CA THR A 90 -46.69 -16.71 -22.38
C THR A 90 -45.93 -15.49 -21.86
N GLN A 91 -44.93 -14.98 -22.60
CA GLN A 91 -44.01 -13.92 -22.17
C GLN A 91 -43.26 -14.24 -20.85
N SER A 92 -43.28 -15.50 -20.40
CA SER A 92 -42.56 -15.93 -19.20
C SER A 92 -41.05 -15.94 -19.44
N PRO A 93 -40.24 -15.62 -18.42
CA PRO A 93 -38.79 -15.58 -18.57
C PRO A 93 -38.20 -16.98 -18.70
N ALA A 94 -37.17 -17.14 -19.52
CA ALA A 94 -36.39 -18.37 -19.61
C ALA A 94 -35.65 -18.62 -18.29
N SER A 95 -35.54 -19.89 -17.89
CA SER A 95 -34.53 -20.30 -16.92
C SER A 95 -33.17 -20.37 -17.62
N PHE A 96 -32.10 -20.01 -16.92
CA PHE A 96 -30.76 -20.17 -17.47
C PHE A 96 -29.75 -20.58 -16.43
N SER A 97 -28.68 -21.20 -16.90
CA SER A 97 -27.48 -21.49 -16.12
C SER A 97 -26.25 -21.16 -16.94
N THR A 98 -25.26 -20.55 -16.29
CA THR A 98 -23.94 -20.33 -16.87
C THR A 98 -22.88 -20.76 -15.87
N TYR A 99 -21.85 -21.41 -16.37
CA TYR A 99 -20.66 -21.77 -15.62
C TYR A 99 -19.45 -21.24 -16.38
N PHE A 100 -18.55 -20.58 -15.67
CA PHE A 100 -17.31 -20.11 -16.25
C PHE A 100 -16.18 -20.11 -15.22
N SER A 101 -14.98 -20.34 -15.76
CA SER A 101 -13.73 -20.25 -15.03
C SER A 101 -12.99 -19.02 -15.54
N PHE A 102 -12.50 -18.17 -14.65
CA PHE A 102 -11.80 -16.96 -15.02
C PHE A 102 -10.61 -16.70 -14.11
N THR A 103 -9.66 -15.93 -14.61
CA THR A 103 -8.50 -15.46 -13.86
C THR A 103 -8.41 -13.95 -13.99
N VAL A 104 -8.23 -13.28 -12.85
CA VAL A 104 -7.80 -11.88 -12.82
C VAL A 104 -6.34 -11.87 -12.40
N THR A 105 -5.48 -11.58 -13.36
CA THR A 105 -4.05 -11.50 -13.13
C THR A 105 -3.61 -10.05 -13.21
N ASN A 106 -2.65 -9.67 -12.37
CA ASN A 106 -2.19 -8.30 -12.34
C ASN A 106 -0.67 -8.29 -12.34
N LEU A 107 -0.09 -7.60 -13.32
CA LEU A 107 1.36 -7.45 -13.45
C LEU A 107 1.94 -6.50 -12.41
N ASN A 108 1.12 -5.60 -11.88
CA ASN A 108 1.46 -4.71 -10.79
C ASN A 108 0.51 -4.96 -9.60
N PRO A 109 0.95 -5.67 -8.55
CA PRO A 109 0.11 -5.98 -7.38
C PRO A 109 -0.41 -4.74 -6.61
N SER A 110 0.14 -3.56 -6.88
CA SER A 110 -0.33 -2.28 -6.32
C SER A 110 -1.33 -1.53 -7.21
N SER A 111 -1.55 -2.01 -8.44
CA SER A 111 -2.57 -1.53 -9.35
C SER A 111 -3.90 -2.19 -8.98
N ILE A 112 -4.99 -1.43 -8.97
CA ILE A 112 -6.33 -1.93 -8.62
C ILE A 112 -7.24 -1.54 -9.78
N GLY A 113 -7.89 -2.51 -10.44
CA GLY A 113 -8.67 -2.30 -11.66
C GLY A 113 -10.17 -2.52 -11.49
N GLY A 114 -10.94 -2.26 -12.54
CA GLY A 114 -12.41 -2.21 -12.50
C GLY A 114 -13.12 -3.57 -12.55
N GLY A 115 -12.40 -4.69 -12.58
CA GLY A 115 -12.99 -6.04 -12.58
C GLY A 115 -13.52 -6.54 -13.94
N LEU A 116 -14.36 -7.58 -13.87
CA LEU A 116 -15.08 -8.14 -15.02
C LEU A 116 -16.54 -8.44 -14.68
N ALA A 117 -17.39 -8.51 -15.69
CA ALA A 117 -18.79 -8.85 -15.52
C ALA A 117 -19.26 -9.93 -16.51
N PHE A 118 -20.13 -10.83 -16.04
CA PHE A 118 -21.02 -11.59 -16.92
C PHE A 118 -22.22 -10.70 -17.28
N VAL A 119 -22.54 -10.58 -18.57
CA VAL A 119 -23.50 -9.59 -19.06
C VAL A 119 -24.63 -10.23 -19.86
N ILE A 120 -25.84 -9.70 -19.69
CA ILE A 120 -27.02 -9.89 -20.54
C ILE A 120 -27.41 -8.50 -21.06
N SER A 121 -27.19 -8.25 -22.34
CA SER A 121 -27.28 -6.90 -22.93
C SER A 121 -28.08 -6.91 -24.24
N PRO A 122 -28.86 -5.86 -24.56
CA PRO A 122 -29.60 -5.78 -25.81
C PRO A 122 -28.67 -5.41 -26.99
N ASP A 123 -27.50 -4.86 -26.68
CA ASP A 123 -26.52 -4.40 -27.66
C ASP A 123 -25.36 -5.40 -27.79
N GLY A 124 -25.09 -5.80 -29.03
CA GLY A 124 -24.01 -6.71 -29.40
C GLY A 124 -22.91 -6.07 -30.23
N GLU A 125 -22.92 -4.75 -30.40
CA GLU A 125 -22.01 -4.01 -31.29
C GLU A 125 -21.18 -2.96 -30.55
N SER A 126 -21.65 -2.36 -29.45
CA SER A 126 -20.88 -1.36 -28.70
C SER A 126 -20.05 -1.92 -27.52
N ILE A 127 -18.89 -1.30 -27.31
CA ILE A 127 -17.93 -1.60 -26.24
C ILE A 127 -18.35 -0.95 -24.91
N GLY A 128 -19.29 0.01 -24.93
CA GLY A 128 -19.66 0.83 -23.77
C GLY A 128 -18.52 1.77 -23.31
N SER A 129 -18.74 2.53 -22.24
CA SER A 129 -17.72 3.41 -21.66
C SER A 129 -16.66 2.61 -20.90
N ALA A 130 -15.38 2.90 -21.14
CA ALA A 130 -14.27 2.39 -20.35
C ALA A 130 -14.27 3.00 -18.93
N GLY A 131 -13.70 2.29 -17.95
CA GLY A 131 -13.65 2.73 -16.55
C GLY A 131 -14.63 1.98 -15.65
N GLY A 132 -15.15 2.62 -14.60
CA GLY A 132 -16.06 2.02 -13.59
C GLY A 132 -17.45 1.65 -14.10
N PHE A 133 -17.65 1.70 -15.42
CA PHE A 133 -18.87 1.28 -16.10
C PHE A 133 -18.72 -0.11 -16.73
N LEU A 134 -17.53 -0.73 -16.64
CA LEU A 134 -17.23 -2.07 -17.17
C LEU A 134 -17.65 -2.31 -18.62
N GLY A 135 -17.78 -1.26 -19.45
CA GLY A 135 -18.29 -1.38 -20.83
C GLY A 135 -19.80 -1.67 -20.93
N LEU A 136 -20.58 -1.38 -19.88
CA LEU A 136 -22.01 -1.69 -19.77
C LEU A 136 -22.93 -0.54 -20.24
N THR A 137 -22.52 0.72 -20.11
CA THR A 137 -23.31 1.90 -20.52
C THR A 137 -22.50 2.86 -21.39
N GLY A 138 -23.11 3.51 -22.39
CA GLY A 138 -22.50 4.64 -23.10
C GLY A 138 -22.61 5.95 -22.32
N GLU A 139 -21.74 6.92 -22.61
CA GLU A 139 -21.63 8.24 -21.93
C GLU A 139 -22.94 9.07 -21.88
N SER A 140 -23.93 8.70 -22.69
CA SER A 140 -25.29 9.24 -22.63
C SER A 140 -26.21 8.12 -22.17
N GLY A 141 -26.69 8.14 -20.92
CA GLY A 141 -27.60 7.13 -20.34
C GLY A 141 -28.99 7.06 -21.02
N SER A 142 -29.03 6.85 -22.33
CA SER A 142 -30.19 6.93 -23.21
C SER A 142 -30.27 5.74 -24.18
N GLY A 143 -29.80 4.57 -23.80
CA GLY A 143 -30.11 3.31 -24.49
C GLY A 143 -31.42 2.74 -23.95
N SER A 144 -32.47 2.64 -24.77
CA SER A 144 -33.82 2.23 -24.36
C SER A 144 -33.99 0.73 -24.08
N GLY A 145 -32.94 0.03 -23.67
CA GLY A 145 -32.96 -1.40 -23.37
C GLY A 145 -32.18 -1.66 -22.09
N GLY A 146 -32.80 -2.35 -21.13
CA GLY A 146 -32.15 -2.71 -19.87
C GLY A 146 -31.02 -3.72 -20.05
N PHE A 147 -30.07 -3.75 -19.12
CA PHE A 147 -29.04 -4.77 -19.02
C PHE A 147 -29.06 -5.42 -17.63
N VAL A 148 -28.60 -6.66 -17.57
CA VAL A 148 -28.33 -7.37 -16.31
C VAL A 148 -26.87 -7.78 -16.32
N ALA A 149 -26.14 -7.45 -15.26
CA ALA A 149 -24.74 -7.84 -15.13
C ALA A 149 -24.48 -8.45 -13.75
N VAL A 150 -23.59 -9.44 -13.71
CA VAL A 150 -23.01 -9.97 -12.48
C VAL A 150 -21.54 -9.62 -12.49
N GLU A 151 -21.16 -8.70 -11.61
CA GLU A 151 -19.84 -8.08 -11.57
C GLU A 151 -18.96 -8.77 -10.53
N PHE A 152 -17.69 -8.94 -10.88
CA PHE A 152 -16.62 -9.45 -10.03
C PHE A 152 -15.60 -8.34 -9.90
N ASP A 153 -15.77 -7.52 -8.87
CA ASP A 153 -15.06 -6.26 -8.74
C ASP A 153 -13.81 -6.41 -7.86
N THR A 154 -12.72 -5.87 -8.39
CA THR A 154 -11.39 -5.84 -7.78
C THR A 154 -11.04 -4.47 -7.20
N LEU A 155 -11.83 -3.43 -7.50
CA LEU A 155 -11.73 -2.08 -6.97
C LEU A 155 -12.85 -1.80 -5.96
N MET A 156 -12.55 -0.92 -5.01
CA MET A 156 -13.57 -0.35 -4.14
C MET A 156 -13.85 1.06 -4.63
N ASP A 157 -14.95 1.25 -5.35
CA ASP A 157 -15.44 2.54 -5.75
C ASP A 157 -16.42 3.09 -4.71
N VAL A 158 -16.04 4.21 -4.11
CA VAL A 158 -16.85 4.89 -3.09
C VAL A 158 -18.09 5.54 -3.72
N GLU A 159 -18.02 5.92 -4.99
CA GLU A 159 -19.14 6.52 -5.72
C GLU A 159 -20.23 5.49 -6.03
N PHE A 160 -19.85 4.21 -6.24
CA PHE A 160 -20.78 3.11 -6.50
C PHE A 160 -21.25 2.35 -5.26
N LYS A 161 -20.77 2.74 -4.07
CA LYS A 161 -21.13 2.17 -2.74
C LYS A 161 -20.64 0.73 -2.53
N ASP A 162 -19.47 0.41 -3.05
CA ASP A 162 -18.92 -0.93 -2.92
C ASP A 162 -18.61 -1.27 -1.47
N VAL A 163 -18.85 -2.54 -1.11
CA VAL A 163 -18.60 -3.04 0.24
C VAL A 163 -17.10 -3.13 0.51
N ASN A 164 -16.32 -3.59 -0.50
CA ASN A 164 -14.87 -3.66 -0.51
C ASN A 164 -14.36 -3.87 -1.96
N GLY A 165 -13.05 -3.99 -2.18
CA GLY A 165 -12.47 -4.27 -3.50
C GLY A 165 -12.25 -5.76 -3.79
N ASN A 166 -13.17 -6.61 -3.35
CA ASN A 166 -13.18 -8.06 -3.57
C ASN A 166 -14.60 -8.61 -3.33
N HIS A 167 -15.54 -8.25 -4.20
CA HIS A 167 -16.94 -8.58 -4.02
C HIS A 167 -17.59 -9.05 -5.34
N VAL A 168 -18.79 -9.66 -5.21
CA VAL A 168 -19.66 -9.96 -6.35
C VAL A 168 -20.93 -9.09 -6.27
N GLY A 169 -21.25 -8.40 -7.35
CA GLY A 169 -22.38 -7.47 -7.46
C GLY A 169 -23.41 -7.91 -8.51
N LEU A 170 -24.69 -7.61 -8.28
CA LEU A 170 -25.76 -7.76 -9.28
C LEU A 170 -26.25 -6.38 -9.72
N ASP A 171 -26.01 -6.07 -10.99
CA ASP A 171 -26.27 -4.77 -11.60
C ASP A 171 -27.49 -4.83 -12.52
N LEU A 172 -28.42 -3.90 -12.31
CA LEU A 172 -29.74 -3.89 -12.95
C LEU A 172 -30.04 -2.51 -13.53
N ASN A 173 -29.70 -2.30 -14.81
CA ASN A 173 -29.85 -1.01 -15.52
C ASN A 173 -29.14 0.18 -14.85
N ALA A 174 -28.22 -0.07 -13.93
CA ALA A 174 -27.50 0.93 -13.17
C ALA A 174 -26.13 0.37 -12.78
N VAL A 175 -25.18 1.29 -12.54
CA VAL A 175 -23.79 1.01 -12.14
C VAL A 175 -23.67 0.78 -10.61
N VAL A 176 -24.79 0.87 -9.89
CA VAL A 176 -24.83 0.59 -8.46
C VAL A 176 -25.52 -0.74 -8.29
N SER A 177 -24.81 -1.73 -7.76
CA SER A 177 -25.35 -3.06 -7.56
C SER A 177 -26.62 -3.07 -6.70
N ALA A 178 -27.65 -3.73 -7.19
CA ALA A 178 -28.90 -3.98 -6.47
C ALA A 178 -28.71 -4.96 -5.31
N ALA A 179 -27.71 -5.85 -5.40
CA ALA A 179 -27.32 -6.77 -4.34
C ALA A 179 -25.82 -7.08 -4.43
N VAL A 180 -25.15 -7.21 -3.29
CA VAL A 180 -23.69 -7.42 -3.19
C VAL A 180 -23.38 -8.50 -2.16
N ALA A 181 -22.37 -9.32 -2.43
CA ALA A 181 -21.77 -10.24 -1.46
C ALA A 181 -20.24 -10.09 -1.42
N ASP A 182 -19.68 -10.03 -0.21
CA ASP A 182 -18.24 -10.03 0.03
C ASP A 182 -17.65 -11.43 -0.21
N LEU A 183 -16.71 -11.54 -1.16
CA LEU A 183 -16.07 -12.81 -1.50
C LEU A 183 -15.05 -13.26 -0.44
N GLY A 184 -14.57 -12.34 0.39
CA GLY A 184 -13.72 -12.66 1.55
C GLY A 184 -14.39 -13.58 2.56
N ASN A 185 -15.74 -13.58 2.64
CA ASN A 185 -16.50 -14.46 3.54
C ASN A 185 -16.50 -15.93 3.09
N VAL A 186 -16.11 -16.20 1.84
CA VAL A 186 -15.98 -17.55 1.28
C VAL A 186 -14.55 -17.89 0.90
N ASP A 187 -13.58 -17.17 1.47
CA ASP A 187 -12.13 -17.33 1.25
C ASP A 187 -11.72 -17.24 -0.24
N ILE A 188 -12.42 -16.41 -1.02
CA ILE A 188 -12.09 -16.12 -2.41
C ILE A 188 -11.50 -14.71 -2.51
N ASP A 189 -10.30 -14.62 -3.08
CA ASP A 189 -9.64 -13.38 -3.49
C ASP A 189 -9.53 -13.34 -5.02
N LEU A 190 -10.29 -12.44 -5.64
CA LEU A 190 -10.28 -12.24 -7.09
C LEU A 190 -8.88 -11.85 -7.60
N LYS A 191 -8.06 -11.17 -6.79
CA LYS A 191 -6.74 -10.66 -7.18
C LYS A 191 -5.61 -11.67 -6.98
N SER A 192 -5.92 -12.87 -6.49
CA SER A 192 -4.93 -13.92 -6.23
C SER A 192 -4.21 -14.44 -7.48
N GLY A 193 -4.77 -14.20 -8.68
CA GLY A 193 -4.32 -14.83 -9.93
C GLY A 193 -4.71 -16.31 -10.06
N ASN A 194 -5.36 -16.89 -9.04
CA ASN A 194 -5.91 -18.23 -9.11
C ASN A 194 -7.12 -18.27 -10.04
N SER A 195 -7.40 -19.45 -10.60
CA SER A 195 -8.62 -19.66 -11.39
C SER A 195 -9.84 -19.70 -10.46
N VAL A 196 -10.79 -18.79 -10.71
CA VAL A 196 -12.05 -18.64 -9.99
C VAL A 196 -13.17 -19.23 -10.84
N ASN A 197 -13.95 -20.13 -10.24
CA ASN A 197 -15.11 -20.75 -10.86
C ASN A 197 -16.39 -20.09 -10.36
N SER A 198 -17.28 -19.74 -11.29
CA SER A 198 -18.58 -19.13 -10.98
C SER A 198 -19.71 -19.89 -11.65
N TRP A 199 -20.80 -20.10 -10.89
CA TRP A 199 -22.07 -20.63 -11.40
C TRP A 199 -23.16 -19.60 -11.15
N ILE A 200 -23.82 -19.15 -12.20
CA ILE A 200 -24.98 -18.26 -12.11
C ILE A 200 -26.17 -19.02 -12.66
N THR A 201 -27.22 -19.14 -11.85
CA THR A 201 -28.47 -19.81 -12.21
C THR A 201 -29.66 -18.90 -11.97
N TYR A 202 -30.56 -18.81 -12.94
CA TYR A 202 -31.83 -18.13 -12.81
C TYR A 202 -32.97 -19.14 -12.98
N ASP A 203 -33.81 -19.25 -11.97
CA ASP A 203 -35.07 -19.99 -12.04
C ASP A 203 -36.18 -19.06 -12.54
N GLY A 204 -36.64 -19.26 -13.77
CA GLY A 204 -37.69 -18.46 -14.38
C GLY A 204 -39.06 -18.62 -13.71
N SER A 205 -39.31 -19.76 -13.07
CA SER A 205 -40.56 -20.05 -12.37
C SER A 205 -40.59 -19.41 -10.98
N GLY A 206 -39.53 -19.60 -10.20
CA GLY A 206 -39.35 -19.01 -8.87
C GLY A 206 -38.91 -17.55 -8.89
N ARG A 207 -38.43 -17.04 -10.03
CA ARG A 207 -37.89 -15.68 -10.22
C ARG A 207 -36.75 -15.39 -9.25
N VAL A 208 -35.78 -16.30 -9.17
CA VAL A 208 -34.63 -16.18 -8.26
C VAL A 208 -33.34 -16.34 -9.06
N LEU A 209 -32.43 -15.37 -8.91
CA LEU A 209 -31.05 -15.46 -9.40
C LEU A 209 -30.15 -15.91 -8.26
N THR A 210 -29.34 -16.94 -8.50
CA THR A 210 -28.41 -17.49 -7.52
C THR A 210 -27.01 -17.57 -8.09
N ILE A 211 -26.02 -17.16 -7.29
CA ILE A 211 -24.61 -17.05 -7.65
C ILE A 211 -23.77 -17.87 -6.68
N TYR A 212 -22.88 -18.71 -7.21
CA TYR A 212 -21.94 -19.53 -6.46
C TYR A 212 -20.54 -19.24 -6.98
N VAL A 213 -19.55 -19.16 -6.08
CA VAL A 213 -18.15 -18.88 -6.44
C VAL A 213 -17.23 -19.82 -5.65
N SER A 214 -16.20 -20.36 -6.29
CA SER A 214 -15.21 -21.23 -5.65
C SER A 214 -13.88 -21.28 -6.41
N TYR A 215 -12.78 -21.59 -5.72
CA TYR A 215 -11.54 -22.04 -6.39
C TYR A 215 -11.62 -23.52 -6.83
N SER A 216 -12.55 -24.31 -6.28
CA SER A 216 -12.76 -25.70 -6.69
C SER A 216 -13.59 -25.77 -7.95
N ASN A 217 -13.40 -26.83 -8.75
CA ASN A 217 -14.25 -27.13 -9.92
C ASN A 217 -15.59 -27.77 -9.53
N VAL A 218 -15.83 -27.97 -8.23
CA VAL A 218 -17.09 -28.49 -7.69
C VAL A 218 -17.95 -27.34 -7.21
N LYS A 219 -19.20 -27.27 -7.69
CA LYS A 219 -20.18 -26.25 -7.28
C LYS A 219 -20.39 -26.31 -5.75
N PRO A 220 -20.21 -25.20 -5.02
CA PRO A 220 -20.49 -25.13 -3.59
C PRO A 220 -21.95 -25.45 -3.24
N ILE A 221 -22.16 -25.95 -2.03
CA ILE A 221 -23.52 -26.22 -1.50
C ILE A 221 -24.27 -24.92 -1.22
N SER A 222 -23.59 -23.93 -0.64
CA SER A 222 -24.17 -22.62 -0.31
C SER A 222 -23.83 -21.57 -1.37
N PRO A 223 -24.79 -20.77 -1.84
CA PRO A 223 -24.52 -19.65 -2.72
C PRO A 223 -23.89 -18.49 -1.96
N VAL A 224 -23.11 -17.67 -2.68
CA VAL A 224 -22.62 -16.38 -2.16
C VAL A 224 -23.72 -15.31 -2.22
N LEU A 225 -24.59 -15.40 -3.23
CA LEU A 225 -25.71 -14.49 -3.40
C LEU A 225 -26.94 -15.23 -3.93
N SER A 226 -28.11 -14.95 -3.35
CA SER A 226 -29.40 -15.47 -3.81
C SER A 226 -30.43 -14.36 -3.72
N VAL A 227 -30.93 -13.89 -4.87
CA VAL A 227 -31.73 -12.66 -4.98
C VAL A 227 -33.05 -12.96 -5.70
N PRO A 228 -34.21 -12.62 -5.11
CA PRO A 228 -35.45 -12.56 -5.85
C PRO A 228 -35.34 -11.50 -6.96
N LEU A 229 -35.44 -11.92 -8.22
CA LEU A 229 -35.23 -11.08 -9.38
C LEU A 229 -36.35 -11.30 -10.40
N ASN A 230 -37.10 -10.24 -10.70
CA ASN A 230 -38.04 -10.24 -11.81
C ASN A 230 -37.31 -9.82 -13.10
N LEU A 231 -36.80 -10.81 -13.84
CA LEU A 231 -36.00 -10.59 -15.05
C LEU A 231 -36.78 -9.85 -16.16
N ASP A 232 -38.11 -10.00 -16.20
CA ASP A 232 -39.01 -9.37 -17.20
C ASP A 232 -38.89 -7.83 -17.24
N ARG A 233 -38.39 -7.20 -16.16
CA ARG A 233 -38.20 -5.76 -16.08
C ARG A 233 -36.94 -5.27 -16.79
N TYR A 234 -35.99 -6.17 -17.04
CA TYR A 234 -34.63 -5.83 -17.45
C TYR A 234 -34.24 -6.41 -18.80
N VAL A 235 -34.83 -7.55 -19.21
CA VAL A 235 -34.51 -8.20 -20.49
C VAL A 235 -35.61 -8.00 -21.54
N SER A 236 -35.22 -7.82 -22.80
CA SER A 236 -36.12 -7.89 -23.96
C SER A 236 -36.32 -9.34 -24.42
N ASP A 237 -37.10 -9.54 -25.48
CA ASP A 237 -37.36 -10.88 -26.03
C ASP A 237 -36.09 -11.64 -26.37
N SER A 238 -35.08 -10.96 -26.91
CA SER A 238 -33.78 -11.56 -27.24
C SER A 238 -32.64 -10.62 -26.86
N MET A 239 -31.60 -11.17 -26.23
CA MET A 239 -30.47 -10.44 -25.65
C MET A 239 -29.16 -11.17 -25.96
N PHE A 240 -28.04 -10.45 -26.04
CA PHE A 240 -26.71 -11.06 -26.08
C PHE A 240 -26.27 -11.46 -24.68
N VAL A 241 -25.53 -12.56 -24.58
CA VAL A 241 -24.86 -12.99 -23.36
C VAL A 241 -23.35 -13.05 -23.57
N GLY A 242 -22.58 -12.78 -22.53
CA GLY A 242 -21.14 -12.91 -22.59
C GLY A 242 -20.45 -12.23 -21.42
N PHE A 243 -19.28 -11.66 -21.68
CA PHE A 243 -18.46 -11.03 -20.67
C PHE A 243 -17.98 -9.65 -21.13
N SER A 244 -17.80 -8.77 -20.16
CA SER A 244 -17.19 -7.46 -20.33
C SER A 244 -16.10 -7.27 -19.27
N GLY A 245 -15.04 -6.58 -19.60
CA GLY A 245 -13.97 -6.26 -18.65
C GLY A 245 -13.31 -4.94 -19.00
N SER A 246 -12.94 -4.17 -17.98
CA SER A 246 -12.19 -2.93 -18.15
C SER A 246 -11.09 -2.82 -17.10
N THR A 247 -9.97 -2.21 -17.48
CA THR A 247 -8.88 -2.02 -16.52
C THR A 247 -9.01 -0.75 -15.70
N GLN A 248 -9.83 0.24 -16.08
CA GLN A 248 -10.02 1.50 -15.32
C GLN A 248 -8.69 2.12 -14.83
N GLY A 249 -7.68 2.21 -15.71
CA GLY A 249 -6.36 2.73 -15.36
C GLY A 249 -5.47 1.75 -14.59
N SER A 250 -5.83 0.47 -14.55
CA SER A 250 -5.05 -0.64 -13.99
C SER A 250 -4.34 -1.47 -15.06
N THR A 251 -3.49 -2.40 -14.61
CA THR A 251 -2.81 -3.42 -15.42
C THR A 251 -3.44 -4.81 -15.32
N GLU A 252 -4.71 -4.89 -14.89
CA GLU A 252 -5.42 -6.17 -14.73
C GLU A 252 -5.73 -6.83 -16.08
N ILE A 253 -5.41 -8.11 -16.18
CA ILE A 253 -5.74 -8.94 -17.33
C ILE A 253 -6.85 -9.89 -16.89
N HIS A 254 -8.03 -9.69 -17.48
CA HIS A 254 -9.22 -10.50 -17.25
C HIS A 254 -9.29 -11.58 -18.32
N SER A 255 -9.26 -12.84 -17.89
CA SER A 255 -9.23 -14.00 -18.78
C SER A 255 -10.38 -14.94 -18.45
N ILE A 256 -11.16 -15.35 -19.45
CA ILE A 256 -12.16 -16.41 -19.34
C ILE A 256 -11.54 -17.68 -19.90
N ASP A 257 -11.18 -18.59 -18.99
CA ASP A 257 -10.48 -19.83 -19.27
C ASP A 257 -11.46 -20.95 -19.70
N TRP A 258 -12.70 -20.89 -19.21
CA TRP A 258 -13.78 -21.77 -19.63
C TRP A 258 -15.12 -21.06 -19.54
N TRP A 259 -16.06 -21.40 -20.42
CA TRP A 259 -17.42 -20.87 -20.38
C TRP A 259 -18.42 -21.90 -20.92
N SER A 260 -19.57 -22.02 -20.27
CA SER A 260 -20.73 -22.75 -20.76
C SER A 260 -22.00 -22.02 -20.38
N PHE A 261 -23.01 -22.08 -21.24
CA PHE A 261 -24.30 -21.45 -21.04
C PHE A 261 -25.40 -22.39 -21.52
N ALA A 262 -26.50 -22.44 -20.76
CA ALA A 262 -27.72 -23.14 -21.13
C ALA A 262 -28.94 -22.30 -20.75
N SER A 263 -29.92 -22.18 -21.63
CA SER A 263 -31.23 -21.59 -21.33
C SER A 263 -32.36 -22.47 -21.83
N SER A 264 -33.41 -22.61 -21.01
CA SER A 264 -34.62 -23.38 -21.32
C SER A 264 -35.88 -22.63 -20.89
N PHE A 265 -36.99 -22.91 -21.57
CA PHE A 265 -38.32 -22.53 -21.09
C PHE A 265 -39.00 -23.66 -20.31
N ASP A 266 -38.48 -24.89 -20.43
CA ASP A 266 -38.94 -26.03 -19.64
C ASP A 266 -38.30 -26.05 -18.26
N SER A 267 -39.15 -26.21 -17.26
CA SER A 267 -38.83 -26.18 -15.82
C SER A 267 -38.08 -27.42 -15.32
N SER A 268 -37.70 -28.37 -16.19
CA SER A 268 -37.17 -29.69 -15.79
C SER A 268 -35.69 -29.96 -16.06
N GLU A 269 -34.94 -29.08 -16.74
CA GLU A 269 -33.52 -29.33 -17.04
C GLU A 269 -32.64 -28.09 -16.82
N SER A 270 -32.11 -27.90 -15.61
CA SER A 270 -31.26 -26.74 -15.27
C SER A 270 -29.92 -27.08 -14.60
N SER A 271 -29.44 -28.33 -14.72
CA SER A 271 -28.09 -28.70 -14.24
C SER A 271 -27.09 -28.82 -15.40
N PRO A 272 -25.93 -28.13 -15.34
CA PRO A 272 -24.82 -28.42 -16.24
C PRO A 272 -24.25 -29.82 -15.95
N PRO A 273 -23.62 -30.49 -16.94
CA PRO A 273 -23.13 -31.85 -16.75
C PRO A 273 -21.92 -31.87 -15.80
N PRO A 274 -21.71 -32.95 -15.03
CA PRO A 274 -20.48 -33.13 -14.26
C PRO A 274 -19.25 -33.24 -15.17
N LEU A 275 -18.12 -32.66 -14.75
CA LEU A 275 -16.83 -32.80 -15.43
C LEU A 275 -16.43 -34.27 -15.57
N SER A 276 -16.52 -34.81 -16.79
CA SER A 276 -15.79 -36.00 -17.21
C SER A 276 -14.80 -35.59 -18.32
N GLY A 277 -13.65 -35.08 -17.91
CA GLY A 277 -12.55 -34.70 -18.80
C GLY A 277 -11.36 -34.21 -18.00
N GLU A 278 -10.38 -35.09 -17.77
CA GLU A 278 -9.08 -34.70 -17.22
C GLU A 278 -8.40 -33.63 -18.10
N PRO A 279 -7.72 -32.63 -17.51
CA PRO A 279 -6.86 -31.73 -18.27
C PRO A 279 -5.59 -32.47 -18.74
N PRO A 280 -5.04 -32.14 -19.92
CA PRO A 280 -3.87 -32.84 -20.44
C PRO A 280 -2.64 -32.59 -19.56
N SER A 281 -2.10 -33.69 -19.03
CA SER A 281 -0.77 -33.74 -18.43
C SER A 281 0.31 -33.28 -19.42
N SER A 282 1.26 -32.50 -18.89
CA SER A 282 2.62 -32.21 -19.36
C SER A 282 3.12 -32.93 -20.63
N PRO A 283 3.82 -32.23 -21.55
CA PRO A 283 4.41 -32.88 -22.72
C PRO A 283 5.49 -33.90 -22.30
N PRO A 284 5.52 -35.10 -22.93
CA PRO A 284 6.53 -36.09 -22.64
C PRO A 284 7.88 -35.67 -23.25
N SER A 285 8.92 -35.91 -22.46
CA SER A 285 10.30 -35.99 -22.92
C SER A 285 10.39 -37.05 -24.02
N SER A 286 11.01 -36.67 -25.13
CA SER A 286 11.25 -37.53 -26.28
C SER A 286 12.20 -38.68 -25.93
N PRO A 287 11.93 -39.91 -26.43
CA PRO A 287 12.76 -41.07 -26.18
C PRO A 287 14.00 -41.05 -27.07
N SER A 288 15.11 -41.51 -26.48
CA SER A 288 16.36 -41.87 -27.12
C SER A 288 16.15 -42.81 -28.30
N LEU A 289 16.59 -42.40 -29.48
CA LEU A 289 16.65 -43.25 -30.66
C LEU A 289 17.90 -44.12 -30.61
N SER A 290 17.69 -45.44 -30.57
CA SER A 290 18.74 -46.46 -30.72
C SER A 290 18.76 -47.02 -32.15
N SER A 291 19.97 -47.46 -32.53
CA SER A 291 20.33 -48.48 -33.56
C SER A 291 20.82 -47.96 -34.93
N PRO A 292 21.58 -48.75 -35.72
CA PRO A 292 22.20 -50.05 -35.45
C PRO A 292 23.70 -50.17 -35.82
N THR A 293 24.30 -51.25 -35.34
CA THR A 293 25.58 -51.85 -35.76
C THR A 293 25.57 -52.26 -37.23
N SER A 294 26.60 -51.89 -38.00
CA SER A 294 27.14 -52.78 -39.04
C SER A 294 28.63 -52.50 -39.27
N ARG A 295 29.38 -53.60 -39.39
CA ARG A 295 30.82 -53.73 -39.47
C ARG A 295 31.13 -54.18 -40.90
N ILE A 296 32.05 -53.52 -41.61
CA ILE A 296 32.91 -54.11 -42.66
C ILE A 296 34.26 -53.35 -42.64
N LYS A 297 35.33 -54.09 -42.26
CA LYS A 297 36.77 -53.87 -42.54
C LYS A 297 37.04 -54.19 -44.04
N PRO A 298 38.21 -53.91 -44.68
CA PRO A 298 39.60 -53.90 -44.16
C PRO A 298 40.40 -52.66 -44.65
N ALA A 299 41.62 -52.35 -44.20
CA ALA A 299 42.80 -53.20 -44.10
C ALA A 299 43.85 -52.62 -43.12
N ASP A 300 44.48 -53.55 -42.39
CA ASP A 300 45.78 -53.46 -41.71
C ASP A 300 46.93 -53.40 -42.77
N PRO A 301 48.22 -53.14 -42.43
CA PRO A 301 48.85 -53.30 -41.12
C PRO A 301 49.81 -52.17 -40.68
N SER A 302 50.20 -52.29 -39.41
CA SER A 302 51.19 -51.47 -38.73
C SER A 302 52.61 -52.06 -38.81
N SER A 303 53.56 -51.21 -39.19
CA SER A 303 55.01 -51.19 -38.83
C SER A 303 55.92 -52.35 -39.32
N PRO A 304 57.27 -52.30 -39.23
CA PRO A 304 58.20 -51.25 -38.75
C PRO A 304 59.46 -51.04 -39.67
N CYS A 305 60.35 -50.08 -39.34
CA CYS A 305 61.83 -50.05 -39.53
C CYS A 305 62.33 -48.60 -39.83
N ARG A 306 63.09 -47.91 -38.98
CA ARG A 306 64.49 -48.09 -38.52
C ARG A 306 65.53 -47.60 -39.56
N ASN A 307 66.24 -46.50 -39.21
CA ASN A 307 67.69 -46.23 -39.41
C ASN A 307 68.00 -44.80 -38.89
N LYS A 308 68.56 -44.62 -37.69
CA LYS A 308 70.00 -44.50 -37.35
C LYS A 308 70.81 -43.44 -38.11
N LEU A 309 71.24 -42.40 -37.40
CA LEU A 309 72.56 -41.71 -37.45
C LEU A 309 72.54 -40.61 -36.35
N CYS A 310 73.54 -40.31 -35.52
CA CYS A 310 74.91 -40.80 -35.35
C CYS A 310 75.47 -40.28 -33.99
N LYS A 311 76.38 -41.07 -33.41
CA LYS A 311 77.58 -40.72 -32.60
C LYS A 311 77.47 -40.26 -31.12
N LYS A 312 77.87 -41.22 -30.27
CA LYS A 312 78.97 -41.25 -29.26
C LYS A 312 78.89 -40.38 -27.98
N SER A 313 78.99 -41.10 -26.86
CA SER A 313 79.29 -40.72 -25.46
C SER A 313 80.79 -40.33 -25.28
N PRO A 314 81.38 -40.11 -24.06
CA PRO A 314 80.83 -40.20 -22.68
C PRO A 314 81.31 -39.12 -21.66
N ALA A 315 80.69 -39.12 -20.46
CA ALA A 315 81.26 -38.87 -19.10
C ALA A 315 82.01 -37.53 -18.82
N ALA A 316 82.08 -36.92 -17.64
CA ALA A 316 81.57 -37.10 -16.28
C ALA A 316 81.96 -35.85 -15.46
N VAL A 317 81.12 -35.47 -14.48
CA VAL A 317 81.42 -34.94 -13.13
C VAL A 317 82.12 -33.57 -12.93
N ALA A 318 81.45 -32.78 -12.07
CA ALA A 318 81.90 -31.73 -11.14
C ALA A 318 82.19 -30.30 -11.64
N GLY A 319 81.39 -29.36 -11.11
CA GLY A 319 81.64 -27.91 -11.17
C GLY A 319 80.68 -27.14 -10.27
N VAL A 320 80.68 -27.42 -8.96
CA VAL A 320 79.74 -26.98 -7.91
C VAL A 320 79.66 -25.45 -7.70
N VAL A 321 80.36 -24.62 -8.46
CA VAL A 321 80.39 -23.16 -8.24
C VAL A 321 79.42 -22.38 -9.13
N THR A 322 78.92 -22.96 -10.22
CA THR A 322 77.91 -22.32 -11.10
C THR A 322 76.48 -22.52 -10.61
N ALA A 323 76.19 -23.62 -9.91
CA ALA A 323 74.87 -23.88 -9.34
C ALA A 323 74.52 -22.88 -8.23
N GLY A 324 75.49 -22.50 -7.38
CA GLY A 324 75.26 -21.55 -6.28
C GLY A 324 74.87 -20.15 -6.77
N ALA A 325 75.56 -19.64 -7.80
CA ALA A 325 75.22 -18.35 -8.40
C ALA A 325 73.86 -18.39 -9.13
N PHE A 326 73.53 -19.50 -9.79
CA PHE A 326 72.25 -19.68 -10.45
C PHE A 326 71.09 -19.80 -9.45
N PHE A 327 71.29 -20.53 -8.35
CA PHE A 327 70.31 -20.61 -7.26
C PHE A 327 70.17 -19.30 -6.50
N LEU A 328 71.25 -18.55 -6.26
CA LEU A 328 71.16 -17.22 -5.65
C LEU A 328 70.49 -16.21 -6.59
N ALA A 329 70.75 -16.27 -7.90
CA ALA A 329 70.06 -15.44 -8.88
C ALA A 329 68.57 -15.81 -9.02
N LEU A 330 68.24 -17.10 -9.00
CA LEU A 330 66.85 -17.57 -8.98
C LEU A 330 66.14 -17.20 -7.68
N PHE A 331 66.84 -17.28 -6.54
CA PHE A 331 66.27 -16.94 -5.24
C PHE A 331 66.11 -15.43 -5.08
N ALA A 332 67.09 -14.64 -5.51
CA ALA A 332 66.97 -13.19 -5.57
C ALA A 332 65.91 -12.74 -6.58
N GLY A 333 65.82 -13.41 -7.73
CA GLY A 333 64.77 -13.19 -8.72
C GLY A 333 63.38 -13.57 -8.20
N ALA A 334 63.27 -14.67 -7.45
CA ALA A 334 62.03 -15.09 -6.80
C ALA A 334 61.66 -14.15 -5.65
N MET A 335 62.61 -13.71 -4.84
CA MET A 335 62.40 -12.74 -3.76
C MET A 335 62.06 -11.36 -4.32
N PHE A 336 62.72 -10.92 -5.40
CA PHE A 336 62.38 -9.69 -6.11
C PHE A 336 61.01 -9.84 -6.78
N TRP A 337 60.65 -11.00 -7.33
CA TRP A 337 59.32 -11.25 -7.90
C TRP A 337 58.23 -11.32 -6.82
N LEU A 338 58.51 -11.90 -5.66
CA LEU A 338 57.60 -11.95 -4.51
C LEU A 338 57.46 -10.59 -3.83
N TYR A 339 58.55 -9.83 -3.72
CA TYR A 339 58.55 -8.48 -3.18
C TYR A 339 57.93 -7.49 -4.16
N SER A 340 58.19 -7.66 -5.47
CA SER A 340 57.50 -6.93 -6.55
C SER A 340 56.04 -7.33 -6.66
N LYS A 341 55.67 -8.59 -6.40
CA LYS A 341 54.27 -9.01 -6.25
C LYS A 341 53.67 -8.40 -5.01
N LYS A 342 54.37 -8.35 -3.86
CA LYS A 342 53.85 -7.78 -2.61
C LYS A 342 53.70 -6.26 -2.72
N ILE A 343 54.64 -5.55 -3.36
CA ILE A 343 54.57 -4.11 -3.66
C ILE A 343 53.58 -3.81 -4.79
N LYS A 344 53.53 -4.60 -5.87
CA LYS A 344 52.45 -4.46 -6.86
C LYS A 344 51.10 -4.85 -6.24
N TYR A 345 51.02 -5.71 -5.24
CA TYR A 345 49.77 -6.09 -4.59
C TYR A 345 49.36 -5.08 -3.53
N THR A 346 50.26 -4.44 -2.78
CA THR A 346 49.93 -3.33 -1.88
C THR A 346 49.72 -2.02 -2.63
N ARG A 347 50.49 -1.73 -3.69
CA ARG A 347 50.32 -0.54 -4.53
C ARG A 347 49.14 -0.68 -5.49
N LYS A 348 48.84 -1.90 -5.96
CA LYS A 348 47.54 -2.23 -6.56
C LYS A 348 46.49 -2.23 -5.46
N SER A 349 46.66 -2.76 -4.26
CA SER A 349 45.62 -2.69 -3.22
C SER A 349 45.28 -1.25 -2.82
N GLU A 350 46.24 -0.33 -2.74
CA GLU A 350 45.99 1.08 -2.43
C GLU A 350 45.43 1.85 -3.64
N SER A 351 45.90 1.61 -4.88
CA SER A 351 45.33 2.25 -6.08
C SER A 351 43.98 1.64 -6.50
N PHE A 352 43.81 0.32 -6.33
CA PHE A 352 42.60 -0.47 -6.58
C PHE A 352 41.56 -0.18 -5.49
N SER A 353 41.94 0.06 -4.23
CA SER A 353 40.96 0.50 -3.21
C SER A 353 40.35 1.86 -3.55
N SER A 354 41.12 2.78 -4.16
CA SER A 354 40.58 4.06 -4.64
C SER A 354 39.85 3.96 -5.99
N GLU A 355 40.20 3.02 -6.87
CA GLU A 355 39.57 2.84 -8.19
C GLU A 355 38.36 1.87 -8.22
N ILE A 356 38.26 0.89 -7.32
CA ILE A 356 37.12 -0.04 -7.21
C ILE A 356 35.85 0.62 -6.66
N MET A 357 35.92 1.80 -6.05
CA MET A 357 34.73 2.47 -5.50
C MET A 357 33.73 3.00 -6.55
N LYS A 358 33.85 2.57 -7.82
CA LYS A 358 33.04 3.00 -8.95
C LYS A 358 31.81 2.12 -9.23
N SER A 359 31.73 0.88 -8.72
CA SER A 359 30.53 0.04 -8.88
C SER A 359 30.09 -0.63 -7.57
N PRO A 360 28.79 -0.88 -7.38
CA PRO A 360 28.29 -1.70 -6.28
C PRO A 360 28.97 -3.08 -6.27
N ARG A 361 29.29 -3.60 -5.08
CA ARG A 361 29.92 -4.93 -4.93
C ARG A 361 28.88 -6.03 -5.21
N GLU A 362 29.26 -7.03 -5.99
CA GLU A 362 28.47 -8.25 -6.13
C GLU A 362 28.74 -9.19 -4.95
N PHE A 363 27.67 -9.58 -4.25
CA PHE A 363 27.66 -10.50 -3.12
C PHE A 363 27.13 -11.87 -3.56
N THR A 364 27.64 -12.93 -2.94
CA THR A 364 27.08 -14.27 -3.16
C THR A 364 25.84 -14.50 -2.30
N TYR A 365 24.89 -15.31 -2.77
CA TYR A 365 23.70 -15.62 -1.98
C TYR A 365 24.06 -16.32 -0.66
N LYS A 366 25.11 -17.16 -0.68
CA LYS A 366 25.60 -17.84 0.52
C LYS A 366 26.08 -16.85 1.59
N GLU A 367 26.82 -15.81 1.19
CA GLU A 367 27.31 -14.77 2.10
C GLU A 367 26.15 -14.01 2.74
N LEU A 368 25.16 -13.59 1.94
CA LEU A 368 24.00 -12.86 2.44
C LEU A 368 23.08 -13.73 3.30
N LYS A 369 22.90 -15.00 2.94
CA LYS A 369 22.15 -15.98 3.74
C LYS A 369 22.78 -16.18 5.11
N LEU A 370 24.11 -16.24 5.20
CA LEU A 370 24.80 -16.29 6.50
C LEU A 370 24.64 -14.97 7.27
N ALA A 371 24.78 -13.83 6.59
CA ALA A 371 24.66 -12.52 7.22
C ALA A 371 23.27 -12.27 7.84
N THR A 372 22.21 -12.85 7.25
CA THR A 372 20.82 -12.74 7.69
C THR A 372 20.35 -13.91 8.55
N ASP A 373 21.25 -14.78 9.00
CA ASP A 373 20.89 -15.99 9.76
C ASP A 373 19.80 -16.80 9.05
N SER A 374 20.06 -17.15 7.79
CA SER A 374 19.13 -17.82 6.87
C SER A 374 17.83 -17.05 6.60
N PHE A 375 17.91 -15.72 6.49
CA PHE A 375 16.74 -14.83 6.32
C PHE A 375 15.72 -15.00 7.44
N SER A 376 16.20 -15.09 8.68
CA SER A 376 15.36 -15.23 9.86
C SER A 376 14.38 -14.07 10.01
N THR A 377 13.15 -14.38 10.41
CA THR A 377 12.10 -13.40 10.69
C THR A 377 12.49 -12.43 11.81
N THR A 378 13.38 -12.83 12.72
CA THR A 378 13.90 -11.98 13.81
C THR A 378 14.80 -10.85 13.31
N ARG A 379 15.28 -10.94 12.06
CA ARG A 379 16.11 -9.92 11.41
C ARG A 379 15.33 -9.02 10.46
N VAL A 380 14.02 -9.19 10.34
CA VAL A 380 13.18 -8.32 9.49
C VAL A 380 13.10 -6.93 10.11
N ILE A 381 13.45 -5.90 9.33
CA ILE A 381 13.36 -4.49 9.72
C ILE A 381 12.27 -3.73 8.94
N GLY A 382 11.76 -4.32 7.86
CA GLY A 382 10.64 -3.80 7.09
C GLY A 382 10.10 -4.82 6.10
N ASN A 383 8.79 -4.76 5.85
CA ASN A 383 8.08 -5.49 4.79
C ASN A 383 7.31 -4.46 3.97
N GLY A 384 7.42 -4.51 2.64
CA GLY A 384 6.71 -3.62 1.73
C GLY A 384 6.40 -4.28 0.40
N ALA A 385 5.75 -3.54 -0.49
CA ALA A 385 5.38 -4.01 -1.85
C ALA A 385 6.59 -4.50 -2.66
N PHE A 386 7.77 -3.95 -2.39
CA PHE A 386 9.03 -4.23 -3.09
C PHE A 386 9.87 -5.34 -2.44
N GLY A 387 9.29 -6.06 -1.46
CA GLY A 387 9.91 -7.19 -0.77
C GLY A 387 10.25 -6.92 0.70
N THR A 388 11.07 -7.80 1.26
CA THR A 388 11.41 -7.81 2.69
C THR A 388 12.82 -7.30 2.92
N VAL A 389 12.99 -6.41 3.89
CA VAL A 389 14.29 -5.86 4.29
C VAL A 389 14.76 -6.54 5.57
N TYR A 390 15.95 -7.14 5.51
CA TYR A 390 16.61 -7.83 6.62
C TYR A 390 17.81 -7.05 7.13
N LYS A 391 18.05 -7.09 8.44
CA LYS A 391 19.31 -6.69 9.07
C LYS A 391 20.35 -7.81 8.90
N GLY A 392 21.38 -7.52 8.11
CA GLY A 392 22.53 -8.39 7.91
C GLY A 392 23.70 -8.00 8.80
N ILE A 393 24.52 -8.99 9.19
CA ILE A 393 25.85 -8.78 9.77
C ILE A 393 26.84 -9.52 8.89
N LEU A 394 27.68 -8.79 8.14
CA LEU A 394 28.60 -9.40 7.19
C LEU A 394 29.63 -10.28 7.91
N PRO A 395 29.77 -11.56 7.51
CA PRO A 395 30.77 -12.45 8.10
C PRO A 395 32.18 -11.96 7.75
N GLY A 396 33.05 -11.85 8.76
CA GLY A 396 34.42 -11.37 8.62
C GLY A 396 34.61 -9.92 9.04
N SER A 397 33.86 -8.97 8.46
CA SER A 397 33.98 -7.53 8.82
C SER A 397 33.16 -7.14 10.04
N GLY A 398 32.06 -7.86 10.33
CA GLY A 398 31.11 -7.48 11.38
C GLY A 398 30.26 -6.25 11.03
N GLU A 399 30.35 -5.78 9.78
CA GLU A 399 29.59 -4.63 9.30
C GLU A 399 28.08 -4.93 9.29
N ILE A 400 27.29 -3.96 9.75
CA ILE A 400 25.84 -4.08 9.84
C ILE A 400 25.20 -3.42 8.62
N ILE A 401 24.46 -4.21 7.84
CA ILE A 401 23.87 -3.81 6.57
C ILE A 401 22.36 -4.04 6.55
N ALA A 402 21.67 -3.38 5.63
CA ALA A 402 20.28 -3.65 5.28
C ALA A 402 20.24 -4.40 3.93
N ILE A 403 19.52 -5.52 3.89
CA ILE A 403 19.42 -6.39 2.71
C ILE A 403 17.94 -6.43 2.29
N LYS A 404 17.60 -5.75 1.18
CA LYS A 404 16.27 -5.78 0.55
C LYS A 404 16.22 -7.01 -0.37
N ARG A 405 15.40 -8.01 -0.03
CA ARG A 405 15.13 -9.20 -0.84
C ARG A 405 13.84 -8.96 -1.63
N CYS A 406 13.95 -8.82 -2.94
CA CYS A 406 12.81 -8.55 -3.82
C CYS A 406 11.88 -9.78 -3.89
N SER A 407 10.56 -9.56 -3.81
CA SER A 407 9.54 -10.62 -3.73
C SER A 407 9.14 -11.21 -5.08
N HIS A 408 9.06 -10.41 -6.15
CA HIS A 408 8.70 -10.84 -7.50
C HIS A 408 9.88 -10.74 -8.46
N VAL A 409 10.13 -11.80 -9.24
CA VAL A 409 11.29 -11.87 -10.17
C VAL A 409 11.16 -10.89 -11.35
N SER A 410 9.95 -10.67 -11.88
CA SER A 410 9.70 -9.76 -13.02
C SER A 410 9.84 -8.29 -12.63
N GLN A 411 9.11 -7.84 -11.62
CA GLN A 411 9.18 -6.47 -11.07
C GLN A 411 10.53 -6.20 -10.38
N GLY A 412 11.07 -7.20 -9.67
CA GLY A 412 12.39 -7.12 -9.05
C GLY A 412 13.52 -6.95 -10.07
N ASN A 413 13.37 -7.48 -11.30
CA ASN A 413 14.36 -7.25 -12.36
C ASN A 413 14.36 -5.78 -12.84
N THR A 414 13.20 -5.14 -13.03
CA THR A 414 13.16 -3.73 -13.47
C THR A 414 13.67 -2.79 -12.37
N GLU A 415 13.27 -3.01 -11.13
CA GLU A 415 13.77 -2.24 -9.98
C GLU A 415 15.27 -2.44 -9.79
N PHE A 416 15.75 -3.68 -9.87
CA PHE A 416 17.18 -4.01 -9.81
C PHE A 416 17.97 -3.33 -10.92
N LEU A 417 17.49 -3.35 -12.16
CA LEU A 417 18.18 -2.71 -13.28
C LEU A 417 18.20 -1.19 -13.14
N SER A 418 17.07 -0.58 -12.75
CA SER A 418 17.00 0.87 -12.48
C SER A 418 17.93 1.27 -11.35
N GLU A 419 17.92 0.55 -10.23
CA GLU A 419 18.79 0.84 -9.10
C GLU A 419 20.27 0.60 -9.45
N LEU A 420 20.62 -0.53 -10.07
CA LEU A 420 22.00 -0.84 -10.40
C LEU A 420 22.58 0.16 -11.44
N SER A 421 21.78 0.56 -12.42
CA SER A 421 22.20 1.50 -13.47
C SER A 421 22.23 2.96 -13.01
N LEU A 422 21.28 3.39 -12.16
CA LEU A 422 21.18 4.77 -11.69
C LEU A 422 21.89 5.00 -10.36
N ILE A 423 21.55 4.28 -9.29
CA ILE A 423 22.08 4.59 -7.94
C ILE A 423 23.52 4.10 -7.74
N GLY A 424 23.99 3.16 -8.57
CA GLY A 424 25.37 2.67 -8.52
C GLY A 424 26.41 3.78 -8.73
N THR A 425 26.06 4.83 -9.47
CA THR A 425 26.93 5.96 -9.81
C THR A 425 26.66 7.22 -8.98
N LEU A 426 25.48 7.33 -8.37
CA LEU A 426 25.09 8.51 -7.58
C LEU A 426 25.82 8.59 -6.24
N ARG A 427 26.30 9.80 -5.93
CA ARG A 427 27.05 10.08 -4.70
C ARG A 427 26.61 11.43 -4.14
N HIS A 428 25.70 11.39 -3.16
CA HIS A 428 25.30 12.58 -2.43
C HIS A 428 25.05 12.26 -0.95
N ARG A 429 25.39 13.21 -0.06
CA ARG A 429 25.27 13.02 1.40
C ARG A 429 23.85 12.77 1.89
N ASN A 430 22.83 13.10 1.10
CA ASN A 430 21.42 12.86 1.42
C ASN A 430 20.76 11.81 0.52
N LEU A 431 21.54 11.00 -0.21
CA LEU A 431 21.05 9.81 -0.89
C LEU A 431 21.48 8.55 -0.15
N LEU A 432 20.61 7.56 -0.12
CA LEU A 432 20.92 6.24 0.42
C LEU A 432 21.80 5.50 -0.58
N ARG A 433 23.00 5.11 -0.17
CA ARG A 433 23.98 4.50 -1.07
C ARG A 433 23.72 3.00 -1.21
N LEU A 434 23.64 2.52 -2.45
CA LEU A 434 23.73 1.09 -2.75
C LEU A 434 25.18 0.64 -2.54
N GLN A 435 25.39 -0.24 -1.57
CA GLN A 435 26.70 -0.84 -1.32
C GLN A 435 26.98 -1.97 -2.31
N GLY A 436 25.95 -2.75 -2.66
CA GLY A 436 26.10 -3.93 -3.48
C GLY A 436 24.79 -4.62 -3.79
N TYR A 437 24.89 -5.73 -4.51
CA TYR A 437 23.75 -6.52 -4.95
C TYR A 437 24.08 -8.02 -5.00
N CYS A 438 23.06 -8.87 -5.08
CA CYS A 438 23.19 -10.29 -5.37
C CYS A 438 22.11 -10.72 -6.36
N ARG A 439 22.50 -11.43 -7.41
CA ARG A 439 21.59 -12.05 -8.38
C ARG A 439 22.00 -13.50 -8.60
N GLU A 440 21.46 -14.40 -7.77
CA GLU A 440 21.81 -15.81 -7.80
C GLU A 440 20.55 -16.65 -7.55
N LYS A 441 20.40 -17.81 -8.21
CA LYS A 441 19.30 -18.76 -7.96
C LYS A 441 17.88 -18.17 -8.08
N GLY A 442 17.68 -17.20 -8.97
CA GLY A 442 16.39 -16.53 -9.14
C GLY A 442 16.08 -15.49 -8.05
N GLU A 443 17.01 -15.24 -7.14
CA GLU A 443 16.87 -14.24 -6.07
C GLU A 443 17.57 -12.94 -6.46
N ILE A 444 16.93 -11.82 -6.15
CA ILE A 444 17.46 -10.47 -6.36
C ILE A 444 17.52 -9.78 -4.99
N LEU A 445 18.73 -9.43 -4.56
CA LEU A 445 18.95 -8.73 -3.30
C LEU A 445 19.76 -7.46 -3.51
N LEU A 446 19.36 -6.40 -2.83
CA LEU A 446 20.02 -5.09 -2.81
C LEU A 446 20.53 -4.79 -1.40
N ILE A 447 21.77 -4.30 -1.30
CA ILE A 447 22.48 -4.10 -0.03
C ILE A 447 22.75 -2.61 0.19
N TYR A 448 22.34 -2.10 1.35
CA TYR A 448 22.52 -0.70 1.75
C TYR A 448 23.11 -0.60 3.15
N ASP A 449 23.59 0.59 3.49
CA ASP A 449 23.91 0.97 4.87
C ASP A 449 22.67 0.82 5.77
N LEU A 450 22.81 0.19 6.95
CA LEU A 450 21.71 0.14 7.90
C LEU A 450 21.46 1.54 8.50
N MET A 451 20.22 2.00 8.41
CA MET A 451 19.77 3.27 8.99
C MET A 451 19.11 3.00 10.35
N PRO A 452 19.77 3.29 11.48
CA PRO A 452 19.33 2.83 12.80
C PRO A 452 18.05 3.51 13.30
N ASN A 453 17.75 4.71 12.81
CA ASN A 453 16.51 5.43 13.16
C ASN A 453 15.35 5.12 12.21
N GLY A 454 15.53 4.15 11.29
CA GLY A 454 14.49 3.70 10.37
C GLY A 454 14.07 4.76 9.36
N SER A 455 12.85 4.63 8.84
CA SER A 455 12.23 5.56 7.89
C SER A 455 11.54 6.72 8.60
N LEU A 456 11.41 7.85 7.89
CA LEU A 456 10.83 9.08 8.41
C LEU A 456 9.35 8.93 8.77
N ASP A 457 8.59 8.14 8.02
CA ASP A 457 7.18 7.87 8.33
C ASP A 457 7.02 7.18 9.69
N LYS A 458 7.85 6.18 10.00
CA LYS A 458 7.89 5.52 11.32
C LYS A 458 8.30 6.52 12.40
N ALA A 459 9.29 7.36 12.14
CA ALA A 459 9.72 8.40 13.09
C ALA A 459 8.64 9.47 13.35
N LEU A 460 7.72 9.69 12.41
CA LEU A 460 6.63 10.64 12.53
C LEU A 460 5.39 10.05 13.20
N HIS A 461 5.03 8.80 12.87
CA HIS A 461 3.71 8.23 13.19
C HIS A 461 3.74 7.07 14.18
N GLU A 462 4.84 6.33 14.26
CA GLU A 462 4.96 5.12 15.09
C GLU A 462 5.86 5.32 16.32
N SER A 463 6.72 6.35 16.29
CA SER A 463 7.61 6.65 17.43
C SER A 463 6.83 7.17 18.64
N PRO A 464 7.10 6.67 19.86
CA PRO A 464 6.48 7.18 21.09
C PRO A 464 6.91 8.61 21.41
N THR A 465 8.07 9.03 20.87
CA THR A 465 8.59 10.38 21.04
C THR A 465 8.39 11.19 19.77
N THR A 466 7.70 12.32 19.88
CA THR A 466 7.49 13.22 18.75
C THR A 466 8.83 13.76 18.23
N LEU A 467 9.07 13.60 16.92
CA LEU A 467 10.29 14.10 16.27
C LEU A 467 10.43 15.63 16.44
N PRO A 468 11.49 16.14 17.10
CA PRO A 468 11.66 17.57 17.35
C PRO A 468 11.78 18.41 16.07
N TRP A 469 11.31 19.65 16.13
CA TRP A 469 11.34 20.58 14.98
C TRP A 469 12.74 20.79 14.35
N PRO A 470 13.84 20.91 15.13
CA PRO A 470 15.17 21.01 14.54
C PRO A 470 15.53 19.84 13.62
N HIS A 471 15.16 18.61 14.01
CA HIS A 471 15.33 17.42 13.18
C HIS A 471 14.42 17.46 11.95
N ARG A 472 13.14 17.80 12.12
CA ARG A 472 12.20 17.95 10.98
C ARG A 472 12.73 18.92 9.92
N ARG A 473 13.21 20.09 10.34
CA ARG A 473 13.80 21.08 9.43
C ARG A 473 15.05 20.54 8.73
N LYS A 474 15.94 19.89 9.49
CA LYS A 474 17.16 19.26 8.96
C LYS A 474 16.83 18.20 7.90
N ILE A 475 15.79 17.42 8.15
CA ILE A 475 15.29 16.37 7.24
C ILE A 475 14.76 16.98 5.95
N LEU A 476 13.88 17.98 6.03
CA LEU A 476 13.35 18.65 4.84
C LEU A 476 14.45 19.29 3.98
N LEU A 477 15.42 19.97 4.63
CA LEU A 477 16.56 20.55 3.92
C LEU A 477 17.42 19.49 3.23
N GLY A 478 17.65 18.33 3.88
CA GLY A 478 18.43 17.26 3.27
C GLY A 478 17.71 16.56 2.11
N VAL A 479 16.38 16.36 2.20
CA VAL A 479 15.59 15.83 1.07
C VAL A 479 15.58 16.82 -0.09
N ALA A 480 15.40 18.12 0.16
CA ALA A 480 15.50 19.14 -0.88
C ALA A 480 16.89 19.17 -1.52
N SER A 481 17.96 19.05 -0.72
CA SER A 481 19.34 18.96 -1.22
C SER A 481 19.55 17.73 -2.10
N ALA A 482 18.96 16.59 -1.76
CA ALA A 482 19.00 15.39 -2.60
C ALA A 482 18.29 15.59 -3.94
N LEU A 483 17.10 16.18 -3.94
CA LEU A 483 16.34 16.43 -5.18
C LEU A 483 17.04 17.46 -6.07
N ALA A 484 17.59 18.54 -5.50
CA ALA A 484 18.37 19.51 -6.26
C ALA A 484 19.55 18.85 -6.97
N TYR A 485 20.28 17.97 -6.27
CA TYR A 485 21.36 17.20 -6.85
C TYR A 485 20.89 16.31 -8.02
N LEU A 486 19.79 15.56 -7.84
CA LEU A 486 19.23 14.69 -8.88
C LEU A 486 18.75 15.48 -10.11
N HIS A 487 18.14 16.65 -9.88
CA HIS A 487 17.49 17.42 -10.94
C HIS A 487 18.45 18.33 -11.72
N GLN A 488 19.52 18.82 -11.08
CA GLN A 488 20.36 19.90 -11.63
C GLN A 488 21.85 19.56 -11.70
N GLU A 489 22.36 18.74 -10.78
CA GLU A 489 23.81 18.48 -10.67
C GLU A 489 24.24 17.18 -11.35
N CYS A 490 23.30 16.29 -11.67
CA CYS A 490 23.56 15.08 -12.42
C CYS A 490 23.71 15.38 -13.92
N GLU A 491 24.64 14.67 -14.58
CA GLU A 491 24.94 14.83 -16.03
C GLU A 491 23.67 14.79 -16.89
N ASN A 492 22.81 13.83 -16.61
CA ASN A 492 21.43 13.81 -17.06
C ASN A 492 20.52 13.99 -15.85
N GLN A 493 19.40 14.67 -16.06
CA GLN A 493 18.38 14.87 -15.04
C GLN A 493 17.82 13.52 -14.57
N ILE A 494 17.68 13.33 -13.25
CA ILE A 494 17.11 12.11 -12.68
C ILE A 494 15.82 12.46 -11.95
N ILE A 495 14.69 11.92 -12.43
CA ILE A 495 13.39 12.05 -11.77
C ILE A 495 13.18 10.83 -10.89
N HIS A 496 12.98 11.05 -9.59
CA HIS A 496 12.87 9.98 -8.60
C HIS A 496 11.53 9.25 -8.66
N ARG A 497 10.42 9.96 -8.90
CA ARG A 497 9.04 9.45 -9.12
C ARG A 497 8.35 8.80 -7.92
N ASP A 498 9.02 8.62 -6.79
CA ASP A 498 8.45 8.03 -5.57
C ASP A 498 8.98 8.71 -4.30
N VAL A 499 9.01 10.04 -4.30
CA VAL A 499 9.42 10.82 -3.13
C VAL A 499 8.31 10.78 -2.08
N LYS A 500 8.56 10.06 -0.98
CA LYS A 500 7.62 9.91 0.14
C LYS A 500 8.36 9.68 1.46
N THR A 501 7.69 9.87 2.59
CA THR A 501 8.33 9.75 3.92
C THR A 501 8.82 8.34 4.25
N SER A 502 8.20 7.28 3.71
CA SER A 502 8.70 5.91 3.88
C SER A 502 9.98 5.61 3.09
N ASN A 503 10.29 6.40 2.07
CA ASN A 503 11.53 6.29 1.28
C ASN A 503 12.66 7.21 1.80
N VAL A 504 12.42 7.97 2.88
CA VAL A 504 13.44 8.80 3.52
C VAL A 504 13.95 8.10 4.78
N MET A 505 15.16 7.57 4.71
CA MET A 505 15.80 6.87 5.84
C MET A 505 16.61 7.83 6.72
N LEU A 506 16.76 7.47 7.99
CA LEU A 506 17.40 8.31 9.01
C LEU A 506 18.63 7.60 9.61
N ASP A 507 19.80 8.23 9.46
CA ASP A 507 21.01 7.76 10.13
C ASP A 507 20.99 8.03 11.64
N ALA A 508 22.03 7.60 12.36
CA ALA A 508 22.14 7.79 13.82
C ALA A 508 22.01 9.24 14.29
N SER A 509 22.35 10.22 13.44
CA SER A 509 22.31 11.65 13.72
C SER A 509 21.08 12.35 13.12
N PHE A 510 20.05 11.57 12.74
CA PHE A 510 18.84 12.05 12.06
C PHE A 510 19.14 12.86 10.79
N ASN A 511 20.23 12.56 10.08
CA ASN A 511 20.40 13.05 8.72
C ASN A 511 19.53 12.21 7.77
N PRO A 512 18.80 12.85 6.84
CA PRO A 512 17.98 12.14 5.87
C PRO A 512 18.83 11.53 4.75
N LYS A 513 18.42 10.35 4.31
CA LYS A 513 18.92 9.64 3.13
C LYS A 513 17.71 9.22 2.29
N LEU A 514 17.49 9.89 1.17
CA LEU A 514 16.45 9.52 0.20
C LEU A 514 16.90 8.26 -0.54
N GLY A 515 16.05 7.23 -0.54
CA GLY A 515 16.30 5.94 -1.17
C GLY A 515 15.10 5.46 -2.00
N ASP A 516 15.20 4.21 -2.46
CA ASP A 516 14.24 3.55 -3.37
C ASP A 516 14.15 4.19 -4.76
N PHE A 517 15.12 3.83 -5.59
CA PHE A 517 15.26 4.33 -6.97
C PHE A 517 14.64 3.38 -8.00
N GLY A 518 13.82 2.41 -7.57
CA GLY A 518 13.23 1.40 -8.45
C GLY A 518 12.38 1.99 -9.58
N LEU A 519 11.75 3.16 -9.34
CA LEU A 519 10.96 3.89 -10.32
C LEU A 519 11.71 5.05 -11.00
N ALA A 520 12.93 5.35 -10.56
CA ALA A 520 13.67 6.51 -11.03
C ALA A 520 13.97 6.41 -12.53
N ARG A 521 14.04 7.57 -13.20
CA ARG A 521 14.33 7.66 -14.63
C ARG A 521 15.30 8.78 -14.92
N GLN A 522 16.15 8.54 -15.91
CA GLN A 522 17.10 9.52 -16.43
C GLN A 522 16.50 10.18 -17.68
N THR A 523 16.61 11.50 -17.76
CA THR A 523 16.16 12.33 -18.88
C THR A 523 17.27 13.28 -19.25
N GLU A 524 17.41 13.60 -20.55
CA GLU A 524 18.27 14.71 -20.95
C GLU A 524 17.70 16.02 -20.40
N HIS A 525 18.58 16.96 -20.06
CA HIS A 525 18.17 18.32 -19.69
C HIS A 525 17.48 18.98 -20.89
N ASP A 526 16.43 19.76 -20.64
CA ASP A 526 15.65 20.54 -21.63
C ASP A 526 14.82 19.76 -22.67
N LYS A 527 14.79 18.42 -22.63
CA LYS A 527 13.85 17.61 -23.43
C LYS A 527 12.52 17.39 -22.71
N SER A 528 11.40 17.44 -23.44
CA SER A 528 10.12 16.97 -22.91
C SER A 528 10.22 15.47 -22.62
N PRO A 529 9.93 15.02 -21.38
CA PRO A 529 10.00 13.60 -21.05
C PRO A 529 8.91 12.83 -21.81
N ASP A 530 9.26 11.61 -22.23
CA ASP A 530 8.30 10.68 -22.82
C ASP A 530 7.20 10.35 -21.81
N ALA A 531 5.98 10.18 -22.32
CA ALA A 531 4.88 9.72 -21.49
C ALA A 531 5.18 8.29 -21.03
N THR A 532 5.16 8.08 -19.72
CA THR A 532 5.38 6.77 -19.09
C THR A 532 4.20 6.47 -18.16
N ALA A 533 4.06 5.22 -17.75
CA ALA A 533 3.05 4.88 -16.75
C ALA A 533 3.24 5.70 -15.48
N ALA A 534 2.19 6.41 -15.06
CA ALA A 534 2.19 7.13 -13.80
C ALA A 534 2.32 6.11 -12.67
N ALA A 535 3.52 6.00 -12.13
CA ALA A 535 3.88 5.11 -11.03
C ALA A 535 4.37 5.95 -9.85
N GLY A 536 4.03 5.51 -8.64
CA GLY A 536 4.37 6.13 -7.37
C GLY A 536 3.25 5.93 -6.34
N THR A 537 3.36 6.59 -5.19
CA THR A 537 2.42 6.38 -4.08
C THR A 537 1.28 7.40 -4.08
N MET A 538 0.03 6.93 -4.03
CA MET A 538 -1.16 7.78 -3.94
C MET A 538 -1.04 8.80 -2.80
N GLY A 539 -1.47 10.04 -3.04
CA GLY A 539 -1.32 11.16 -2.11
C GLY A 539 0.01 11.92 -2.23
N TYR A 540 1.01 11.36 -2.92
CA TYR A 540 2.24 12.07 -3.29
C TYR A 540 2.31 12.36 -4.79
N LEU A 541 1.48 11.72 -5.61
CA LEU A 541 1.46 11.88 -7.07
C LEU A 541 0.90 13.25 -7.49
N ALA A 542 1.63 13.93 -8.38
CA ALA A 542 1.19 15.18 -8.96
C ALA A 542 -0.02 14.96 -9.91
N PRO A 543 -1.03 15.85 -9.91
CA PRO A 543 -2.23 15.68 -10.71
C PRO A 543 -1.91 15.69 -12.22
N GLU A 544 -1.01 16.56 -12.68
CA GLU A 544 -0.58 16.58 -14.07
C GLU A 544 0.15 15.30 -14.48
N TYR A 545 0.84 14.64 -13.54
CA TYR A 545 1.50 13.37 -13.79
C TYR A 545 0.50 12.23 -13.92
N LEU A 546 -0.55 12.23 -13.08
CA LEU A 546 -1.66 11.29 -13.20
C LEU A 546 -2.42 11.44 -14.53
N LEU A 547 -2.59 12.67 -15.01
CA LEU A 547 -3.31 12.97 -16.26
C LEU A 547 -2.48 12.69 -17.52
N THR A 548 -1.19 13.02 -17.50
CA THR A 548 -0.35 13.02 -18.72
C THR A 548 0.64 11.87 -18.79
N GLY A 549 0.91 11.17 -17.68
CA GLY A 549 1.98 10.17 -17.59
C GLY A 549 3.40 10.73 -17.72
N ARG A 550 3.56 12.06 -17.84
CA ARG A 550 4.87 12.68 -18.03
C ARG A 550 5.48 13.04 -16.69
N ALA A 551 6.51 12.29 -16.29
CA ALA A 551 7.28 12.57 -15.09
C ALA A 551 8.31 13.67 -15.38
N THR A 552 8.27 14.75 -14.61
CA THR A 552 9.20 15.89 -14.70
C THR A 552 9.79 16.17 -13.32
N GLU A 553 10.76 17.07 -13.22
CA GLU A 553 11.26 17.55 -11.94
C GLU A 553 10.14 18.17 -11.08
N LYS A 554 9.10 18.72 -11.72
CA LYS A 554 7.92 19.28 -11.03
C LYS A 554 7.08 18.22 -10.34
N THR A 555 7.05 17.00 -10.84
CA THR A 555 6.28 15.91 -10.21
C THR A 555 6.96 15.45 -8.91
N ASP A 556 8.30 15.42 -8.88
CA ASP A 556 9.07 15.23 -7.65
C ASP A 556 8.92 16.42 -6.68
N VAL A 557 8.85 17.65 -7.19
CA VAL A 557 8.61 18.86 -6.36
C VAL A 557 7.22 18.80 -5.70
N PHE A 558 6.19 18.35 -6.41
CA PHE A 558 4.87 18.14 -5.84
C PHE A 558 4.91 17.09 -4.72
N SER A 559 5.55 15.95 -4.99
CA SER A 559 5.74 14.86 -4.04
C SER A 559 6.49 15.33 -2.78
N TYR A 560 7.54 16.15 -2.96
CA TYR A 560 8.24 16.81 -1.87
C TYR A 560 7.34 17.78 -1.09
N GLY A 561 6.43 18.50 -1.76
CA GLY A 561 5.41 19.32 -1.12
C GLY A 561 4.52 18.51 -0.17
N ALA A 562 4.07 17.32 -0.58
CA ALA A 562 3.33 16.40 0.28
C ALA A 562 4.17 15.95 1.50
N VAL A 563 5.46 15.62 1.29
CA VAL A 563 6.41 15.31 2.39
C VAL A 563 6.57 16.48 3.36
N VAL A 564 6.71 17.73 2.87
CA VAL A 564 6.79 18.93 3.71
C VAL A 564 5.57 19.05 4.59
N LEU A 565 4.39 18.84 4.04
CA LEU A 565 3.14 18.99 4.77
C LEU A 565 2.93 17.84 5.76
N GLU A 566 3.26 16.61 5.41
CA GLU A 566 3.26 15.48 6.36
C GLU A 566 4.24 15.71 7.52
N VAL A 567 5.48 16.14 7.23
CA VAL A 567 6.49 16.43 8.24
C VAL A 567 6.08 17.59 9.14
N THR A 568 5.43 18.63 8.61
CA THR A 568 5.02 19.79 9.41
C THR A 568 3.78 19.53 10.24
N THR A 569 2.82 18.75 9.73
CA THR A 569 1.55 18.45 10.40
C THR A 569 1.61 17.22 11.28
N GLY A 570 2.51 16.28 11.00
CA GLY A 570 2.53 14.95 11.61
C GLY A 570 1.30 14.10 11.23
N ARG A 571 0.70 14.34 10.05
CA ARG A 571 -0.46 13.59 9.54
C ARG A 571 -0.12 12.97 8.20
N ARG A 572 -0.55 11.72 8.00
CA ARG A 572 -0.38 11.04 6.72
C ARG A 572 -1.18 11.76 5.62
N PRO A 573 -0.66 11.87 4.39
CA PRO A 573 -1.36 12.43 3.22
C PRO A 573 -2.73 11.81 2.96
N ILE A 574 -2.88 10.53 3.31
CA ILE A 574 -4.13 9.77 3.22
C ILE A 574 -4.45 9.26 4.62
N THR A 575 -5.63 9.59 5.15
CA THR A 575 -6.13 9.02 6.40
C THR A 575 -7.53 8.46 6.21
N ARG A 576 -7.77 7.25 6.72
CA ARG A 576 -9.09 6.64 6.82
C ARG A 576 -9.63 6.93 8.22
N THR A 577 -10.65 7.77 8.32
CA THR A 577 -11.39 8.00 9.58
C THR A 577 -12.80 7.53 9.41
N GLU A 578 -13.15 6.38 10.00
CA GLU A 578 -14.56 5.97 10.07
C GLU A 578 -15.35 6.99 10.92
N PRO A 579 -16.56 7.40 10.51
CA PRO A 579 -17.43 6.79 9.48
C PRO A 579 -17.34 7.47 8.09
N ASN A 580 -16.28 8.22 7.79
CA ASN A 580 -16.14 8.98 6.53
C ASN A 580 -15.21 8.28 5.51
N PRO A 581 -15.39 8.50 4.20
CA PRO A 581 -14.53 7.96 3.15
C PRO A 581 -13.06 8.37 3.30
N VAL A 582 -12.16 7.64 2.62
CA VAL A 582 -10.72 7.92 2.57
C VAL A 582 -10.50 9.39 2.20
N ARG A 583 -9.96 10.19 3.12
CA ARG A 583 -9.64 11.60 2.86
C ARG A 583 -8.21 11.71 2.35
N ILE A 584 -8.05 12.16 1.11
CA ILE A 584 -6.77 12.64 0.58
C ILE A 584 -6.61 14.08 1.09
N HIS A 585 -5.86 14.25 2.18
CA HIS A 585 -5.69 15.57 2.80
C HIS A 585 -4.89 16.55 1.93
N VAL A 586 -4.15 16.05 0.95
CA VAL A 586 -3.22 16.86 0.14
C VAL A 586 -3.94 17.84 -0.77
N VAL A 587 -5.13 17.49 -1.27
CA VAL A 587 -5.87 18.32 -2.23
C VAL A 587 -7.14 18.89 -1.59
N ASP A 588 -7.97 18.10 -0.93
CA ASP A 588 -9.29 18.60 -0.48
C ASP A 588 -9.25 19.31 0.88
N ASP A 589 -8.60 18.74 1.90
CA ASP A 589 -8.56 19.39 3.22
C ASP A 589 -7.50 20.51 3.30
N TRP A 590 -6.37 20.46 2.58
CA TRP A 590 -5.34 21.49 2.68
C TRP A 590 -5.53 22.68 1.73
N ILE A 591 -6.10 22.47 0.54
CA ILE A 591 -6.40 23.56 -0.41
C ILE A 591 -7.80 24.14 -0.14
N PHE A 592 -8.80 23.32 0.23
CA PHE A 592 -10.19 23.80 0.43
C PHE A 592 -10.61 23.99 1.89
N SER A 593 -9.96 23.39 2.90
CA SER A 593 -10.19 23.79 4.31
C SER A 593 -9.38 25.05 4.65
N LYS A 594 -9.90 26.20 4.23
CA LYS A 594 -9.49 27.58 4.56
C LYS A 594 -8.05 27.75 5.13
N THR A 595 -7.05 27.86 4.25
CA THR A 595 -5.98 28.85 4.47
C THR A 595 -5.61 29.62 3.20
N ARG A 596 -6.59 30.25 2.55
CA ARG A 596 -6.31 31.35 1.62
C ARG A 596 -5.64 32.51 2.38
N GLY A 597 -4.39 32.83 2.00
CA GLY A 597 -3.73 34.12 2.26
C GLY A 597 -2.37 34.06 2.98
N MET A 598 -1.49 35.01 2.61
CA MET A 598 -0.25 35.34 3.34
C MET A 598 -0.50 35.36 4.85
N GLY A 599 0.31 34.63 5.62
CA GLY A 599 0.18 34.54 7.08
C GLY A 599 -0.61 33.33 7.60
N ALA A 600 -0.88 32.32 6.77
CA ALA A 600 -1.45 31.03 7.21
C ALA A 600 -0.69 30.40 8.39
N GLY A 601 0.65 30.44 8.37
CA GLY A 601 1.48 30.02 9.51
C GLY A 601 1.23 30.83 10.79
N ARG A 602 0.91 32.14 10.68
CA ARG A 602 0.52 32.97 11.83
C ARG A 602 -0.88 32.59 12.34
N LYS A 603 -1.81 32.26 11.44
CA LYS A 603 -3.17 31.78 11.80
C LYS A 603 -3.08 30.43 12.53
N LEU A 604 -2.31 29.47 12.03
CA LEU A 604 -2.08 28.18 12.70
C LEU A 604 -1.33 28.33 14.02
N LYS A 605 -0.33 29.22 14.08
CA LYS A 605 0.34 29.58 15.34
C LYS A 605 -0.67 30.16 16.34
N ARG A 606 -1.56 31.05 15.89
CA ARG A 606 -2.60 31.65 16.74
C ARG A 606 -3.65 30.63 17.17
N LEU A 607 -4.04 29.71 16.29
CA LEU A 607 -4.94 28.60 16.60
C LEU A 607 -4.33 27.67 17.66
N ARG A 608 -3.05 27.29 17.50
CA ARG A 608 -2.32 26.46 18.47
C ARG A 608 -2.12 27.19 19.79
N ILE A 609 -1.89 28.51 19.78
CA ILE A 609 -1.87 29.34 20.99
C ILE A 609 -3.25 29.32 21.66
N ASN A 610 -4.33 29.53 20.92
CA ASN A 610 -5.69 29.53 21.44
C ASN A 610 -6.08 28.17 22.03
N GLN A 611 -5.77 27.08 21.34
CA GLN A 611 -5.96 25.71 21.83
C GLN A 611 -5.17 25.45 23.12
N ARG A 612 -3.91 25.93 23.17
CA ARG A 612 -3.07 25.83 24.38
C ARG A 612 -3.66 26.63 25.54
N TRP A 613 -4.24 27.81 25.30
CA TRP A 613 -4.94 28.60 26.34
C TRP A 613 -6.34 28.07 26.68
N ALA A 614 -6.93 27.22 25.84
CA ALA A 614 -8.18 26.49 26.12
C ALA A 614 -7.95 25.27 27.04
N ASP A 615 -6.73 24.70 27.02
CA ASP A 615 -6.33 23.65 27.95
C ASP A 615 -6.40 24.16 29.41
N LYS A 616 -7.19 23.46 30.24
CA LYS A 616 -7.46 23.87 31.63
C LYS A 616 -6.20 23.86 32.50
N GLN A 617 -5.27 22.92 32.29
CA GLN A 617 -4.04 22.84 33.06
C GLN A 617 -3.05 23.94 32.67
N TYR A 618 -2.85 24.16 31.37
CA TYR A 618 -1.98 25.22 30.85
C TYR A 618 -2.50 26.61 31.23
N LYS A 619 -3.81 26.85 31.06
CA LYS A 619 -4.46 28.08 31.48
C LYS A 619 -4.28 28.31 33.00
N LYS A 620 -4.43 27.28 33.82
CA LYS A 620 -4.26 27.37 35.29
C LYS A 620 -2.82 27.69 35.70
N SER A 621 -1.81 27.15 35.00
CA SER A 621 -0.40 27.43 35.30
C SER A 621 0.07 28.80 34.79
N HIS A 622 -0.54 29.33 33.72
CA HIS A 622 -0.10 30.59 33.08
C HIS A 622 -1.00 31.80 33.36
N GLN A 623 -2.14 31.63 34.06
CA GLN A 623 -3.05 32.74 34.41
C GLN A 623 -2.51 33.72 35.47
N GLY A 624 -1.28 33.54 35.97
CA GLY A 624 -0.74 34.39 37.05
C GLY A 624 -1.51 34.30 38.38
N ASN A 625 -2.47 33.38 38.50
CA ASN A 625 -3.26 33.17 39.72
C ASN A 625 -2.39 32.75 40.91
N GLU A 626 -1.16 32.30 40.67
CA GLU A 626 -0.18 32.07 41.71
C GLU A 626 0.12 33.35 42.51
N TRP A 627 0.33 34.48 41.83
CA TRP A 627 0.55 35.79 42.44
C TRP A 627 -0.66 36.34 43.19
N LYS A 628 -1.87 35.88 42.84
CA LYS A 628 -3.10 36.19 43.57
C LYS A 628 -3.20 35.44 44.90
N LYS A 629 -2.48 34.33 45.10
CA LYS A 629 -2.46 33.62 46.40
C LYS A 629 -1.64 34.40 47.43
N PRO A 630 -1.90 34.22 48.74
CA PRO A 630 -1.14 34.90 49.78
C PRO A 630 0.38 34.66 49.70
N PHE A 631 0.83 33.43 49.42
CA PHE A 631 2.27 33.10 49.40
C PHE A 631 2.95 33.26 48.04
N ALA A 632 2.20 33.55 46.96
CA ALA A 632 2.77 33.72 45.62
C ALA A 632 3.77 32.61 45.20
N GLY A 633 3.43 31.35 45.48
CA GLY A 633 4.25 30.17 45.14
C GLY A 633 5.26 29.73 46.19
N SER A 634 5.59 30.58 47.18
CA SER A 634 6.51 30.22 48.27
C SER A 634 5.90 29.23 49.26
N SER A 635 6.75 28.44 49.95
CA SER A 635 6.31 27.51 51.00
C SER A 635 6.01 28.20 52.33
N HIS A 636 6.66 29.34 52.57
CA HIS A 636 6.53 30.18 53.77
C HIS A 636 6.47 31.65 53.40
N ALA A 637 5.91 32.48 54.27
CA ALA A 637 5.94 33.93 54.13
C ALA A 637 6.10 34.61 55.50
N LYS A 638 6.87 35.69 55.55
CA LYS A 638 6.94 36.59 56.71
C LYS A 638 5.70 37.48 56.75
N GLY A 639 5.23 37.77 57.94
CA GLY A 639 4.11 38.68 58.18
C GLY A 639 4.22 39.38 59.52
N ILE A 640 3.40 40.41 59.70
CA ILE A 640 3.27 41.16 60.94
C ILE A 640 1.92 40.82 61.55
N VAL A 641 1.89 40.50 62.83
CA VAL A 641 0.65 40.21 63.56
C VAL A 641 -0.13 41.51 63.75
N LEU A 642 -1.41 41.49 63.36
CA LEU A 642 -2.32 42.62 63.54
C LEU A 642 -3.13 42.50 64.83
N GLU A 643 -3.69 41.32 65.07
CA GLU A 643 -4.59 41.05 66.20
C GLU A 643 -4.65 39.53 66.47
N LYS A 644 -4.99 39.18 67.71
CA LYS A 644 -5.32 37.80 68.10
C LYS A 644 -6.79 37.55 67.80
N ILE A 645 -7.10 36.41 67.19
CA ILE A 645 -8.48 36.09 66.79
C ILE A 645 -8.87 34.67 67.25
N GLY A 646 -10.11 34.51 67.70
CA GLY A 646 -10.73 33.21 67.93
C GLY A 646 -11.60 32.83 66.74
N ILE A 647 -11.45 31.62 66.22
CA ILE A 647 -12.31 31.11 65.14
C ILE A 647 -13.12 29.94 65.68
N GLU A 648 -14.44 30.05 65.64
CA GLU A 648 -15.35 28.99 66.06
C GLU A 648 -15.18 27.75 65.16
N ALA A 649 -15.08 26.59 65.78
CA ALA A 649 -14.99 25.32 65.07
C ALA A 649 -16.30 25.00 64.36
N LYS A 650 -16.22 24.26 63.25
CA LYS A 650 -17.38 23.76 62.53
C LYS A 650 -18.10 22.71 63.37
N GLN A 651 -19.43 22.79 63.43
CA GLN A 651 -20.30 21.77 64.03
C GLN A 651 -19.90 20.36 63.57
N PRO A 652 -19.83 19.35 64.46
CA PRO A 652 -20.42 19.29 65.82
C PRO A 652 -19.55 19.84 66.96
N ASN A 653 -18.36 20.39 66.69
CA ASN A 653 -17.48 20.92 67.72
C ASN A 653 -17.81 22.41 68.00
N SER A 654 -18.00 22.79 69.26
CA SER A 654 -18.22 24.20 69.67
C SER A 654 -16.96 24.89 70.21
N ALA A 655 -15.78 24.38 69.89
CA ALA A 655 -14.51 24.90 70.43
C ALA A 655 -14.01 26.14 69.67
N ILE A 656 -13.38 27.09 70.37
CA ILE A 656 -12.72 28.24 69.76
C ILE A 656 -11.26 27.89 69.43
N ARG A 657 -10.89 28.03 68.16
CA ARG A 657 -9.53 27.79 67.66
C ARG A 657 -8.73 29.09 67.69
N LYS A 658 -7.66 29.10 68.49
CA LYS A 658 -6.76 30.25 68.66
C LYS A 658 -5.97 30.49 67.37
N CYS A 659 -6.15 31.67 66.79
CA CYS A 659 -5.51 32.10 65.56
C CYS A 659 -4.97 33.54 65.71
N ALA A 660 -4.18 33.97 64.73
CA ALA A 660 -3.72 35.35 64.61
C ALA A 660 -4.08 35.89 63.23
N ARG A 661 -4.50 37.17 63.18
CA ARG A 661 -4.59 37.92 61.92
C ARG A 661 -3.21 38.44 61.59
N VAL A 662 -2.71 38.11 60.40
CA VAL A 662 -1.35 38.44 59.98
C VAL A 662 -1.38 39.15 58.64
N GLN A 663 -0.69 40.28 58.54
CA GLN A 663 -0.45 40.96 57.27
C GLN A 663 0.90 40.51 56.70
N LEU A 664 0.89 39.91 55.51
CA LEU A 664 2.12 39.43 54.87
C LEU A 664 2.97 40.61 54.40
N ILE A 665 4.25 40.64 54.79
CA ILE A 665 5.19 41.73 54.44
C ILE A 665 5.36 41.82 52.92
N LYS A 666 5.46 40.67 52.23
CA LYS A 666 5.75 40.59 50.80
C LYS A 666 4.70 41.26 49.91
N ASN A 667 3.42 41.24 50.29
CA ASN A 667 2.33 41.70 49.41
C ASN A 667 1.16 42.39 50.14
N GLY A 668 1.32 42.71 51.42
CA GLY A 668 0.33 43.42 52.22
C GLY A 668 -0.97 42.67 52.49
N LYS A 669 -1.11 41.40 52.07
CA LYS A 669 -2.37 40.65 52.22
C LYS A 669 -2.58 40.22 53.67
N LYS A 670 -3.82 40.38 54.16
CA LYS A 670 -4.23 39.94 55.49
C LYS A 670 -4.75 38.50 55.43
N ILE A 671 -4.22 37.62 56.28
CA ILE A 671 -4.61 36.21 56.39
C ILE A 671 -4.90 35.85 57.85
N ALA A 672 -5.70 34.80 58.06
CA ALA A 672 -5.82 34.14 59.36
C ALA A 672 -4.84 32.96 59.42
N ALA A 673 -4.03 32.89 60.47
CA ALA A 673 -3.08 31.81 60.71
C ALA A 673 -3.37 31.14 62.05
N PHE A 674 -3.48 29.81 62.04
CA PHE A 674 -3.66 29.00 63.24
C PHE A 674 -2.40 29.06 64.13
N VAL A 675 -2.62 29.14 65.44
CA VAL A 675 -1.54 29.10 66.44
C VAL A 675 -1.53 27.71 67.08
N PRO A 676 -0.53 26.86 66.77
CA PRO A 676 -0.50 25.48 67.23
C PRO A 676 -0.11 25.36 68.71
N ASN A 677 -0.58 24.30 69.37
CA ASN A 677 -0.45 24.01 70.80
C ASN A 677 -1.14 25.06 71.68
N ASP A 678 -1.79 24.59 72.76
CA ASP A 678 -2.41 25.51 73.70
C ASP A 678 -1.35 26.30 74.47
N GLY A 679 -1.61 27.57 74.78
CA GLY A 679 -0.64 28.49 75.40
C GLY A 679 0.32 29.20 74.44
N CYS A 680 0.50 28.72 73.21
CA CYS A 680 1.40 29.39 72.24
C CYS A 680 0.98 30.81 71.86
N LEU A 681 -0.31 31.14 71.99
CA LEU A 681 -0.85 32.49 71.72
C LEU A 681 -0.27 33.55 72.68
N ASN A 682 0.25 33.14 73.84
CA ASN A 682 0.84 34.04 74.83
C ASN A 682 2.20 34.58 74.37
N TYR A 683 2.90 33.86 73.48
CA TYR A 683 4.19 34.30 72.92
C TYR A 683 4.07 35.23 71.72
N ILE A 684 2.85 35.52 71.28
CA ILE A 684 2.57 36.35 70.11
C ILE A 684 1.96 37.66 70.61
N GLU A 685 2.48 38.77 70.16
CA GLU A 685 1.97 40.12 70.43
C GLU A 685 1.62 40.82 69.12
N GLU A 686 0.86 41.91 69.22
CA GLU A 686 0.60 42.77 68.06
C GLU A 686 1.92 43.40 67.60
N ASN A 687 2.08 43.54 66.29
CA ASN A 687 3.30 44.01 65.61
C ASN A 687 4.49 43.04 65.63
N ASP A 688 4.37 41.83 66.19
CA ASP A 688 5.41 40.81 66.07
C ASP A 688 5.62 40.37 64.61
N GLU A 689 6.90 40.21 64.22
CA GLU A 689 7.25 39.53 62.98
C GLU A 689 7.08 38.01 63.15
N VAL A 690 6.26 37.41 62.30
CA VAL A 690 5.97 35.98 62.31
C VAL A 690 6.31 35.33 60.98
N LEU A 691 6.80 34.09 61.05
CA LEU A 691 6.93 33.23 59.87
C LEU A 691 5.70 32.33 59.79
N ILE A 692 5.02 32.37 58.65
CA ILE A 692 3.80 31.61 58.38
C ILE A 692 4.10 30.50 57.38
N ALA A 693 3.52 29.32 57.62
CA ALA A 693 3.59 28.17 56.73
C ALA A 693 2.18 27.77 56.24
N GLY A 694 2.12 27.01 55.14
CA GLY A 694 0.89 26.34 54.73
C GLY A 694 0.40 25.35 55.80
N PHE A 695 -0.91 25.26 55.98
CA PHE A 695 -1.55 24.39 56.94
C PHE A 695 -2.55 23.47 56.21
N GLY A 696 -2.36 22.15 56.33
CA GLY A 696 -3.16 21.13 55.66
C GLY A 696 -2.97 21.06 54.13
N ARG A 697 -4.00 20.57 53.42
CA ARG A 697 -3.96 20.36 51.96
C ARG A 697 -3.86 21.71 51.24
N LYS A 698 -2.90 21.83 50.31
CA LYS A 698 -2.62 23.07 49.56
C LYS A 698 -3.90 23.68 48.97
N GLY A 699 -4.36 24.80 49.54
CA GLY A 699 -5.53 25.51 49.05
C GLY A 699 -6.79 25.43 49.90
N HIS A 700 -6.85 24.54 50.89
CA HIS A 700 -8.06 24.20 51.63
C HIS A 700 -7.94 24.53 53.11
N ALA A 701 -9.07 24.80 53.75
CA ALA A 701 -9.15 24.92 55.21
C ALA A 701 -8.86 23.57 55.87
N VAL A 702 -8.39 23.58 57.11
CA VAL A 702 -7.97 22.36 57.82
C VAL A 702 -9.03 21.94 58.83
N GLY A 703 -9.52 20.71 58.69
CA GLY A 703 -10.40 20.07 59.67
C GLY A 703 -11.66 20.90 59.95
N ASP A 704 -11.86 21.18 61.24
CA ASP A 704 -12.99 21.96 61.77
C ASP A 704 -12.74 23.46 61.83
N ILE A 705 -11.64 23.98 61.25
CA ILE A 705 -11.27 25.41 61.35
C ILE A 705 -11.62 26.15 60.05
N PRO A 706 -12.82 26.75 59.93
CA PRO A 706 -13.27 27.34 58.67
C PRO A 706 -12.39 28.53 58.25
N GLY A 707 -12.03 28.57 56.96
CA GLY A 707 -11.27 29.68 56.38
C GLY A 707 -9.78 29.75 56.73
N VAL A 708 -9.28 28.91 57.64
CA VAL A 708 -7.87 28.93 58.07
C VAL A 708 -7.04 27.92 57.28
N ARG A 709 -6.07 28.44 56.53
CA ARG A 709 -5.24 27.67 55.59
C ARG A 709 -3.74 27.74 55.88
N PHE A 710 -3.39 28.44 56.95
CA PHE A 710 -2.01 28.79 57.30
C PHE A 710 -1.80 28.61 58.80
N LYS A 711 -0.55 28.45 59.22
CA LYS A 711 -0.17 28.36 60.64
C LYS A 711 1.08 29.18 60.94
N VAL A 712 1.18 29.68 62.17
CA VAL A 712 2.38 30.33 62.68
C VAL A 712 3.42 29.27 63.02
N VAL A 713 4.66 29.45 62.56
CA VAL A 713 5.79 28.53 62.84
C VAL A 713 6.94 29.19 63.59
N LYS A 714 7.13 30.50 63.43
CA LYS A 714 8.11 31.30 64.16
C LYS A 714 7.53 32.65 64.56
N VAL A 715 8.04 33.21 65.64
CA VAL A 715 7.74 34.55 66.15
C VAL A 715 9.08 35.20 66.51
N SER A 716 9.30 36.43 66.07
CA SER A 716 10.53 37.21 66.30
C SER A 716 11.82 36.42 66.01
N GLY A 717 11.82 35.67 64.89
CA GLY A 717 12.95 34.85 64.45
C GLY A 717 13.10 33.48 65.15
N VAL A 718 12.38 33.23 66.25
CA VAL A 718 12.47 32.01 67.06
C VAL A 718 11.33 31.04 66.72
N SER A 719 11.61 29.73 66.72
CA SER A 719 10.56 28.72 66.51
C SER A 719 9.53 28.75 67.63
N LEU A 720 8.24 28.83 67.26
CA LEU A 720 7.14 28.84 68.21
C LEU A 720 7.12 27.56 69.07
N LEU A 721 7.51 26.41 68.49
CA LEU A 721 7.64 25.16 69.24
C LEU A 721 8.80 25.19 70.23
N ALA A 722 9.88 25.91 69.93
CA ALA A 722 11.01 26.06 70.85
C ALA A 722 10.66 26.97 72.03
N LEU A 723 9.88 28.03 71.77
CA LEU A 723 9.31 28.89 72.83
C LEU A 723 8.35 28.08 73.72
N PHE A 724 7.44 27.33 73.12
CA PHE A 724 6.49 26.48 73.84
C PHE A 724 7.16 25.41 74.73
N LYS A 725 8.27 24.83 74.26
CA LYS A 725 9.06 23.85 75.03
C LYS A 725 10.10 24.50 75.96
N GLU A 726 10.08 25.82 76.09
CA GLU A 726 11.02 26.60 76.91
C GLU A 726 12.50 26.33 76.59
N LYS A 727 12.79 25.92 75.34
CA LYS A 727 14.16 25.65 74.87
C LYS A 727 14.87 26.92 74.41
N LYS A 728 14.12 27.99 74.18
CA LYS A 728 14.59 29.32 73.77
C LYS A 728 13.61 30.36 74.32
N GLU A 729 14.12 31.55 74.57
CA GLU A 729 13.31 32.71 74.95
C GLU A 729 13.03 33.60 73.73
N LYS A 730 11.92 34.35 73.78
CA LYS A 730 11.60 35.35 72.77
C LYS A 730 12.60 36.51 72.94
N PRO A 731 13.35 36.92 71.90
CA PRO A 731 14.23 38.07 72.01
C PRO A 731 13.39 39.30 72.38
N ARG A 732 13.85 40.08 73.35
CA ARG A 732 13.24 41.36 73.71
C ARG A 732 13.39 42.28 72.50
N SER A 733 12.27 42.71 71.95
CA SER A 733 12.20 43.69 70.86
C SER A 733 12.63 45.07 71.32
#